data_AF-A0A812ZBQ9-F1
#
_entry.id   AF-A0A812ZBQ9-F1
#
_cell.length_a   1.000
_cell.length_b   1.000
_cell.length_c   1.000
_cell.angle_alpha   90.00
_cell.angle_beta   90.00
_cell.angle_gamma   90.00
#
_symmetry.space_group_name_H-M   'P 1'
#
loop_
_entity.id
_entity.type
_entity.pdbx_description
1 polymer ?
#
loop_
_entity_poly.entity_id
_entity_poly.type
_entity_poly.pdbx_seq_one_letter_code
_entity_poly.pdbx_strand_id
1 'polypeptide(L)'
;MGTIVMAAGNMFLQCCCVFDVKERQHAVRGGAAGDCRTGGLVLAATGFDDVAAFAGLGAAPRLRLPPRCTGAQLWVVARRVFPRGHAHKGWRPRKPRKSLWAVQTGLGKPTFSTPRRRTEESRHVSQRSWRARLGKSSRFLSWKPSANLSSLSEARRQLLRAPTLASRLRERLLCQNTLWEAARRCGLHCSSIEMHVWGQKGWVQGSVAAQKSPQLKELVMALDEVLPQSFLTIHASRWHLIGTALFTMHPVYELSMCDLHMTATKRAKIVVDCILGSLSFVALFFSVDGTAVAARSPSECPLQQGTLVWYLFVAFFSVLLSFVPRSLELYLARRSFVPESRNHARQLRTRRHRDAGFWVFSTCLALLYLLVIIAFLANLSEADEWKWMFTFWVVLLRKLFIVPVLACLVSGLGSVAVGTAPEPPKKFGLDFSSLCDGGEGEGDQKSQKSEGQGAWAEKVQELAGRGLTIRQLLEFYAMLGREVMEHFSPEESTTHDVVRQAIIPLSLHMKRRRFEVVIHETAACKKALDALRSASAPAPALEICVAKKGLVGERGERAVSYAVIWDEAILVEDLCLDDGLLFRVSDKEELSLTVAATDFWQGFKGPFQLDGLELHVTILVKSDLDEVQSEPNEEEGGNQTCQAEATAAKVQARGVMPSSANAPLPECLSCGAAGMDEEVNVQILTSGDMVDCSNVSQGRGGEKGAYGHAYAATVNSEPCMPLKMVTHSWRNKFSFLLAAILADALNSEKYDQIAQLLAERQLGKIVRALQKAGKLDAAYWICAFSVNQHTGICATPPATDSTGHAITPCCCATPKHFDGDLSEMNKFDDMMAYLKTYLRGHGQARLEQVVALEQDFTLLTRVLWLKTLRSKLTHPAALKIHSSASRDQCLDRLVSLDVRKAEASFPADKELVLGKITDVDGFNKDLQQLMLHRLEGFLHAEQVKTFATLLDEVVLAVISVAI
;
A
#
# COMPACT_ATOMS: atom_id res chain seq x y z
N MET A 1 55.50 -5.86 15.20
CA MET A 1 54.21 -6.08 14.47
C MET A 1 53.21 -6.98 15.18
N GLY A 2 53.56 -8.19 15.65
CA GLY A 2 52.57 -9.14 16.21
C GLY A 2 51.65 -8.54 17.28
N THR A 3 52.17 -7.69 18.16
CA THR A 3 51.40 -6.94 19.17
C THR A 3 50.35 -5.99 18.58
N ILE A 4 50.59 -5.41 17.40
CA ILE A 4 49.66 -4.49 16.72
C ILE A 4 48.54 -5.29 16.04
N VAL A 5 48.85 -6.43 15.43
CA VAL A 5 47.84 -7.34 14.85
C VAL A 5 46.96 -7.94 15.96
N MET A 6 47.57 -8.35 17.07
CA MET A 6 46.85 -8.80 18.27
C MET A 6 46.03 -7.69 18.93
N ALA A 7 46.54 -6.46 19.00
CA ALA A 7 45.79 -5.32 19.54
C ALA A 7 44.61 -4.93 18.65
N ALA A 8 44.80 -4.88 17.32
CA ALA A 8 43.71 -4.63 16.37
C ALA A 8 42.65 -5.73 16.44
N GLY A 9 43.06 -7.01 16.50
CA GLY A 9 42.15 -8.15 16.68
C GLY A 9 41.39 -8.11 18.00
N ASN A 10 42.07 -7.82 19.12
CA ASN A 10 41.43 -7.72 20.44
C ASN A 10 40.49 -6.51 20.56
N MET A 11 40.87 -5.36 20.01
CA MET A 11 40.01 -4.17 19.98
C MET A 11 38.76 -4.41 19.13
N PHE A 12 38.88 -5.12 18.01
CA PHE A 12 37.73 -5.56 17.21
C PHE A 12 36.84 -6.57 17.95
N LEU A 13 37.43 -7.59 18.58
CA LEU A 13 36.70 -8.57 19.39
C LEU A 13 35.95 -7.90 20.55
N GLN A 14 36.57 -6.94 21.24
CA GLN A 14 35.89 -6.16 22.27
C GLN A 14 34.74 -5.33 21.70
N CYS A 15 34.91 -4.64 20.57
CA CYS A 15 33.81 -3.93 19.92
C CYS A 15 32.66 -4.88 19.54
N CYS A 16 32.94 -6.01 18.89
CA CYS A 16 31.92 -6.99 18.50
C CYS A 16 31.17 -7.57 19.71
N CYS A 17 31.86 -7.89 20.80
CA CYS A 17 31.23 -8.36 22.05
C CYS A 17 30.38 -7.28 22.73
N VAL A 18 30.83 -6.01 22.74
CA VAL A 18 30.04 -4.89 23.28
C VAL A 18 28.74 -4.68 22.49
N PHE A 19 28.75 -4.86 21.17
CA PHE A 19 27.55 -4.77 20.35
C PHE A 19 26.58 -5.95 20.55
N ASP A 20 27.04 -7.21 20.57
CA ASP A 20 26.17 -8.38 20.83
C ASP A 20 25.55 -8.35 22.24
N VAL A 21 26.28 -7.84 23.24
CA VAL A 21 25.72 -7.62 24.60
C VAL A 21 24.64 -6.54 24.59
N LYS A 22 24.82 -5.42 23.87
CA LYS A 22 23.84 -4.34 23.79
C LYS A 22 22.58 -4.75 23.03
N GLU A 23 22.72 -5.53 21.95
CA GLU A 23 21.61 -6.09 21.17
C GLU A 23 20.77 -7.06 22.03
N ARG A 24 21.42 -7.91 22.86
CA ARG A 24 20.71 -8.78 23.82
C ARG A 24 20.05 -8.01 24.97
N GLN A 25 20.65 -6.94 25.49
CA GLN A 25 20.04 -6.14 26.56
C GLN A 25 18.77 -5.42 26.12
N HIS A 26 18.68 -4.98 24.85
CA HIS A 26 17.43 -4.47 24.31
C HIS A 26 16.39 -5.57 24.04
N ALA A 27 16.80 -6.78 23.62
CA ALA A 27 15.87 -7.89 23.41
C ALA A 27 15.25 -8.44 24.70
N VAL A 28 15.96 -8.37 25.85
CA VAL A 28 15.48 -8.90 27.14
C VAL A 28 14.48 -7.98 27.85
N ARG A 29 14.40 -6.68 27.50
CA ARG A 29 13.41 -5.74 28.09
C ARG A 29 12.00 -5.84 27.49
N GLY A 30 11.76 -6.74 26.53
CA GLY A 30 10.49 -6.85 25.80
C GLY A 30 9.57 -8.01 26.21
N GLY A 31 9.75 -8.64 27.38
CA GLY A 31 8.96 -9.81 27.78
C GLY A 31 8.69 -9.90 29.28
N ALA A 32 7.42 -10.18 29.62
CA ALA A 32 6.83 -10.34 30.95
C ALA A 32 6.46 -9.04 31.71
N ALA A 33 5.30 -8.48 31.37
CA ALA A 33 4.42 -7.85 32.35
C ALA A 33 3.31 -8.85 32.68
N GLY A 34 3.43 -9.53 33.81
CA GLY A 34 2.37 -10.32 34.45
C GLY A 34 2.04 -9.70 35.81
N ASP A 35 0.80 -9.87 36.25
CA ASP A 35 0.26 -9.22 37.45
C ASP A 35 1.16 -9.23 38.68
N CYS A 36 1.29 -8.06 39.31
CA CYS A 36 1.42 -7.99 40.77
C CYS A 36 0.89 -6.65 41.31
N ARG A 37 -0.11 -6.72 42.20
CA ARG A 37 -0.67 -5.55 42.91
C ARG A 37 0.22 -5.11 44.08
N THR A 38 -0.06 -3.89 44.56
CA THR A 38 0.28 -3.28 45.87
C THR A 38 1.64 -2.59 45.99
N GLY A 39 1.68 -1.51 46.79
CA GLY A 39 2.89 -0.76 47.15
C GLY A 39 2.95 0.67 46.61
N GLY A 40 2.06 1.56 47.07
CA GLY A 40 2.17 2.99 46.77
C GLY A 40 3.25 3.69 47.60
N LEU A 41 4.02 4.58 46.98
CA LEU A 41 4.75 5.64 47.69
C LEU A 41 4.80 6.89 46.82
N VAL A 42 4.14 7.96 47.27
CA VAL A 42 4.18 9.28 46.63
C VAL A 42 5.39 10.04 47.18
N LEU A 43 6.27 10.51 46.31
CA LEU A 43 7.30 11.51 46.65
C LEU A 43 7.43 12.50 45.49
N ALA A 44 7.56 13.78 45.85
CA ALA A 44 7.25 14.90 44.98
C ALA A 44 8.29 15.15 43.88
N ALA A 45 7.81 15.59 42.71
CA ALA A 45 8.64 16.20 41.70
C ALA A 45 8.65 17.73 41.89
N THR A 46 9.81 18.31 42.16
CA THR A 46 10.08 19.74 41.99
C THR A 46 10.90 19.91 40.71
N GLY A 47 10.34 20.58 39.70
CA GLY A 47 11.06 20.91 38.48
C GLY A 47 12.02 22.09 38.68
N PHE A 48 12.91 22.28 37.71
CA PHE A 48 13.61 23.54 37.46
C PHE A 48 13.98 23.61 35.98
N ASP A 49 13.57 24.69 35.33
CA ASP A 49 13.91 25.03 33.94
C ASP A 49 15.14 25.95 33.87
N ASP A 50 15.64 26.12 32.64
CA ASP A 50 16.58 27.15 32.16
C ASP A 50 18.02 27.21 32.72
N VAL A 51 19.00 27.16 31.79
CA VAL A 51 19.64 28.36 31.21
C VAL A 51 20.76 27.94 30.25
N ALA A 52 20.91 28.66 29.13
CA ALA A 52 21.99 28.50 28.16
C ALA A 52 23.30 29.18 28.59
N ALA A 53 24.47 28.65 28.17
CA ALA A 53 25.60 29.46 27.66
C ALA A 53 26.82 28.58 27.26
N PHE A 54 27.45 28.94 26.14
CA PHE A 54 28.69 28.35 25.65
C PHE A 54 29.88 29.24 26.04
N ALA A 55 30.78 28.78 26.91
CA ALA A 55 32.21 29.18 26.96
C ALA A 55 32.95 28.46 28.11
N GLY A 56 34.12 27.88 27.84
CA GLY A 56 34.99 27.36 28.91
C GLY A 56 35.96 26.25 28.48
N LEU A 57 37.21 26.61 28.19
CA LEU A 57 38.34 25.68 28.12
C LEU A 57 38.70 25.17 29.53
N GLY A 58 38.92 23.87 29.72
CA GLY A 58 39.66 23.40 30.90
C GLY A 58 39.47 21.94 31.34
N ALA A 59 40.59 21.26 31.57
CA ALA A 59 40.79 20.08 32.44
C ALA A 59 40.04 18.76 32.12
N ALA A 60 40.82 17.73 31.79
CA ALA A 60 40.36 16.34 31.73
C ALA A 60 40.26 15.70 33.14
N PRO A 61 39.21 14.91 33.45
CA PRO A 61 39.14 14.16 34.70
C PRO A 61 39.89 12.82 34.60
N ARG A 62 40.75 12.56 35.59
CA ARG A 62 41.48 11.28 35.74
C ARG A 62 40.52 10.14 36.11
N LEU A 63 40.40 9.13 35.25
CA LEU A 63 39.74 7.86 35.58
C LEU A 63 40.61 7.04 36.56
N ARG A 64 40.08 6.75 37.75
CA ARG A 64 40.69 5.82 38.72
C ARG A 64 40.39 4.38 38.32
N LEU A 65 41.42 3.54 38.22
CA LEU A 65 41.29 2.08 38.12
C LEU A 65 41.32 1.45 39.53
N PRO A 66 40.40 0.54 39.88
CA PRO A 66 40.57 -0.41 40.98
C PRO A 66 41.40 -1.64 40.53
N PRO A 67 41.97 -2.42 41.47
CA PRO A 67 43.20 -3.18 41.21
C PRO A 67 43.01 -4.59 40.62
N ARG A 68 44.12 -5.13 40.11
CA ARG A 68 44.28 -6.54 39.74
C ARG A 68 44.17 -7.44 40.97
N CYS A 69 43.40 -8.52 40.87
CA CYS A 69 43.58 -9.72 41.70
C CYS A 69 43.96 -10.91 40.82
N THR A 70 45.11 -11.50 41.12
CA THR A 70 45.58 -12.78 40.58
C THR A 70 44.85 -13.94 41.26
N GLY A 71 44.44 -14.96 40.51
CA GLY A 71 43.84 -16.16 41.09
C GLY A 71 43.53 -17.22 40.05
N ALA A 72 44.47 -18.12 39.79
CA ALA A 72 44.24 -19.29 38.95
C ALA A 72 43.73 -20.44 39.82
N GLN A 73 42.53 -20.98 39.55
CA GLN A 73 42.13 -22.31 40.00
C GLN A 73 41.34 -23.04 38.91
N LEU A 74 41.68 -24.31 38.73
CA LEU A 74 40.93 -25.27 37.91
C LEU A 74 39.48 -25.35 38.40
N TRP A 75 38.53 -25.45 37.48
CA TRP A 75 37.22 -26.05 37.76
C TRP A 75 36.93 -27.22 36.83
N VAL A 76 36.59 -28.35 37.46
CA VAL A 76 36.36 -29.65 36.81
C VAL A 76 34.96 -29.71 36.21
N VAL A 77 34.83 -30.30 35.03
CA VAL A 77 33.54 -30.51 34.35
C VAL A 77 32.71 -31.57 35.08
N ALA A 78 31.68 -31.13 35.81
CA ALA A 78 30.72 -32.01 36.45
C ALA A 78 29.55 -32.35 35.50
N ARG A 79 29.42 -33.63 35.13
CA ARG A 79 28.25 -34.18 34.43
C ARG A 79 27.04 -34.25 35.38
N ARG A 80 25.86 -33.78 34.94
CA ARG A 80 24.53 -34.31 35.31
C ARG A 80 23.83 -34.66 33.99
N VAL A 81 23.56 -35.91 33.63
CA VAL A 81 22.64 -36.89 34.27
C VAL A 81 21.20 -36.37 34.25
N PHE A 82 20.49 -36.68 33.15
CA PHE A 82 19.03 -36.67 33.08
C PHE A 82 18.52 -38.10 33.37
N PRO A 83 17.44 -38.27 34.14
CA PRO A 83 16.87 -39.59 34.42
C PRO A 83 16.08 -40.13 33.21
N ARG A 84 16.21 -41.44 32.95
CA ARG A 84 15.35 -42.17 32.02
C ARG A 84 14.07 -42.58 32.75
N GLY A 85 12.90 -42.22 32.20
CA GLY A 85 11.62 -42.88 32.50
C GLY A 85 11.15 -43.65 31.27
N HIS A 86 11.07 -44.98 31.37
CA HIS A 86 10.51 -45.82 30.30
C HIS A 86 8.98 -45.89 30.40
N ALA A 87 8.28 -45.65 29.29
CA ALA A 87 6.92 -46.15 29.08
C ALA A 87 6.74 -46.53 27.60
N HIS A 88 6.64 -47.83 27.32
CA HIS A 88 6.29 -48.34 25.99
C HIS A 88 4.78 -48.22 25.74
N LYS A 89 4.40 -47.72 24.56
CA LYS A 89 3.43 -48.37 23.65
C LYS A 89 3.52 -47.72 22.26
N GLY A 90 3.56 -48.57 21.23
CA GLY A 90 4.11 -48.18 19.93
C GLY A 90 3.13 -47.55 18.95
N TRP A 91 3.67 -46.74 18.03
CA TRP A 91 3.01 -46.27 16.81
C TRP A 91 3.82 -46.70 15.59
N ARG A 92 3.22 -47.50 14.69
CA ARG A 92 3.78 -47.81 13.36
C ARG A 92 3.24 -46.80 12.34
N PRO A 93 4.04 -46.31 11.38
CA PRO A 93 3.54 -45.46 10.31
C PRO A 93 2.66 -46.27 9.34
N ARG A 94 1.42 -45.83 9.11
CA ARG A 94 0.54 -46.40 8.07
C ARG A 94 0.97 -45.92 6.68
N LYS A 95 1.08 -46.86 5.73
CA LYS A 95 1.18 -46.56 4.29
C LYS A 95 -0.11 -45.90 3.78
N PRO A 96 -0.07 -45.05 2.74
CA PRO A 96 -1.27 -44.50 2.13
C PRO A 96 -2.04 -45.60 1.37
N ARG A 97 -3.30 -45.82 1.75
CA ARG A 97 -4.25 -46.63 0.97
C ARG A 97 -4.96 -45.73 -0.04
N LYS A 98 -5.00 -46.15 -1.30
CA LYS A 98 -5.94 -45.61 -2.29
C LYS A 98 -7.35 -46.04 -1.89
N SER A 99 -8.30 -45.12 -1.85
CA SER A 99 -9.73 -45.44 -1.73
C SER A 99 -10.39 -45.29 -3.10
N LEU A 100 -10.99 -46.38 -3.60
CA LEU A 100 -12.01 -46.29 -4.64
C LEU A 100 -13.21 -45.53 -4.07
N TRP A 101 -13.86 -44.73 -4.90
CA TRP A 101 -15.30 -44.49 -4.82
C TRP A 101 -15.87 -44.78 -6.19
N ALA A 102 -16.62 -45.88 -6.30
CA ALA A 102 -17.52 -46.14 -7.40
C ALA A 102 -18.92 -45.85 -6.88
N VAL A 103 -19.60 -44.87 -7.47
CA VAL A 103 -21.05 -44.66 -7.28
C VAL A 103 -21.67 -44.67 -8.67
N GLN A 104 -22.80 -45.34 -8.74
CA GLN A 104 -23.41 -45.87 -9.95
C GLN A 104 -24.70 -45.09 -10.23
N THR A 105 -24.69 -44.25 -11.24
CA THR A 105 -25.91 -43.64 -11.80
C THR A 105 -25.93 -43.85 -13.31
N GLY A 106 -26.96 -44.56 -13.78
CA GLY A 106 -27.28 -44.71 -15.20
C GLY A 106 -28.49 -43.87 -15.58
N LEU A 107 -28.85 -43.91 -16.88
CA LEU A 107 -29.93 -43.14 -17.53
C LEU A 107 -29.61 -41.63 -17.66
N GLY A 108 -29.70 -40.99 -18.83
CA GLY A 108 -29.93 -41.47 -20.19
C GLY A 108 -29.57 -40.37 -21.21
N LYS A 109 -29.30 -40.74 -22.47
CA LYS A 109 -29.05 -39.78 -23.59
C LYS A 109 -30.30 -39.64 -24.46
N PRO A 110 -30.44 -38.50 -25.18
CA PRO A 110 -30.39 -38.55 -26.64
C PRO A 110 -29.49 -37.43 -27.23
N THR A 111 -28.42 -37.77 -27.95
CA THR A 111 -28.26 -37.63 -29.43
C THR A 111 -28.28 -36.20 -30.01
N PHE A 112 -27.18 -35.75 -30.64
CA PHE A 112 -27.10 -35.68 -32.12
C PHE A 112 -25.67 -35.47 -32.68
N SER A 113 -25.46 -35.99 -33.90
CA SER A 113 -24.43 -35.69 -34.94
C SER A 113 -22.99 -35.24 -34.60
N THR A 114 -22.02 -36.04 -35.06
CA THR A 114 -20.73 -35.59 -35.61
C THR A 114 -20.38 -36.37 -36.88
N PRO A 115 -19.78 -35.75 -37.92
CA PRO A 115 -18.93 -36.43 -38.90
C PRO A 115 -17.45 -36.31 -38.46
N ARG A 116 -16.45 -37.16 -38.73
CA ARG A 116 -16.22 -38.52 -39.28
C ARG A 116 -14.83 -38.48 -39.96
N ARG A 117 -13.82 -39.17 -39.39
CA ARG A 117 -12.53 -39.63 -40.02
C ARG A 117 -11.56 -38.52 -40.50
N ARG A 118 -10.23 -38.70 -40.66
CA ARG A 118 -9.21 -39.80 -40.51
C ARG A 118 -7.83 -39.08 -40.32
N THR A 119 -6.66 -39.63 -39.96
CA THR A 119 -6.09 -40.97 -39.58
C THR A 119 -4.92 -40.65 -38.61
N GLU A 120 -4.62 -41.45 -37.58
CA GLU A 120 -3.56 -42.49 -37.53
C GLU A 120 -2.27 -42.22 -38.34
N GLU A 121 -1.12 -42.03 -37.66
CA GLU A 121 -0.13 -43.12 -37.55
C GLU A 121 0.90 -42.98 -36.41
N SER A 122 1.20 -44.15 -35.80
CA SER A 122 2.36 -44.59 -34.99
C SER A 122 3.27 -43.62 -34.19
N ARG A 123 3.44 -43.96 -32.91
CA ARG A 123 4.62 -43.59 -32.09
C ARG A 123 5.78 -44.56 -32.35
N HIS A 124 7.02 -44.06 -32.46
CA HIS A 124 8.21 -44.77 -31.97
C HIS A 124 9.28 -43.75 -31.55
N VAL A 125 9.54 -43.63 -30.24
CA VAL A 125 10.62 -42.79 -29.70
C VAL A 125 11.80 -43.69 -29.34
N SER A 126 12.86 -43.61 -30.15
CA SER A 126 14.13 -44.30 -29.91
C SER A 126 15.17 -43.32 -29.37
N GLN A 127 15.91 -43.73 -28.34
CA GLN A 127 17.08 -43.00 -27.85
C GLN A 127 18.22 -43.09 -28.86
N ARG A 128 18.73 -41.96 -29.38
CA ARG A 128 20.18 -41.76 -29.68
C ARG A 128 20.53 -40.33 -30.14
N SER A 129 21.79 -39.97 -29.89
CA SER A 129 22.54 -38.78 -30.33
C SER A 129 22.24 -37.43 -29.62
N TRP A 130 23.10 -37.13 -28.64
CA TRP A 130 23.27 -35.81 -28.01
C TRP A 130 24.42 -35.00 -28.67
N ARG A 131 24.60 -35.13 -30.00
CA ARG A 131 25.74 -34.55 -30.74
C ARG A 131 25.33 -33.87 -32.06
N ALA A 132 24.50 -32.82 -31.99
CA ALA A 132 24.13 -32.01 -33.16
C ALA A 132 23.73 -30.54 -32.84
N ARG A 133 24.25 -29.93 -31.76
CA ARG A 133 23.93 -28.53 -31.36
C ARG A 133 25.15 -27.67 -30.99
N LEU A 134 26.28 -27.85 -31.66
CA LEU A 134 27.42 -26.92 -31.62
C LEU A 134 27.92 -26.63 -33.05
N GLY A 135 27.11 -25.90 -33.82
CA GLY A 135 27.39 -25.68 -35.24
C GLY A 135 26.46 -24.67 -35.92
N LYS A 136 26.30 -23.47 -35.32
CA LYS A 136 25.66 -22.28 -35.93
C LYS A 136 25.86 -21.04 -35.02
N SER A 137 27.12 -20.61 -34.86
CA SER A 137 27.47 -19.39 -34.10
C SER A 137 28.59 -18.60 -34.79
N SER A 138 28.45 -18.37 -36.09
CA SER A 138 29.42 -17.65 -36.94
C SER A 138 28.73 -16.77 -37.99
N ARG A 139 27.70 -16.02 -37.57
CA ARG A 139 27.07 -14.94 -38.37
C ARG A 139 26.75 -13.67 -37.55
N PHE A 140 27.60 -13.36 -36.58
CA PHE A 140 27.66 -12.03 -35.98
C PHE A 140 28.90 -11.31 -36.51
N LEU A 141 28.74 -10.60 -37.64
CA LEU A 141 29.55 -9.49 -38.18
C LEU A 141 29.28 -9.32 -39.69
N SER A 142 28.08 -8.81 -40.02
CA SER A 142 27.83 -8.16 -41.32
C SER A 142 26.88 -6.98 -41.11
N TRP A 143 27.38 -5.96 -40.43
CA TRP A 143 26.63 -4.73 -40.17
C TRP A 143 26.61 -3.91 -41.47
N LYS A 144 25.51 -4.00 -42.24
CA LYS A 144 25.31 -3.15 -43.43
C LYS A 144 24.87 -1.75 -42.98
N PRO A 145 25.59 -0.68 -43.35
CA PRO A 145 25.19 0.69 -43.01
C PRO A 145 24.15 1.19 -44.00
N SER A 146 22.88 0.87 -43.75
CA SER A 146 21.74 1.55 -44.38
C SER A 146 20.80 2.10 -43.31
N ALA A 147 21.38 2.86 -42.37
CA ALA A 147 20.62 3.61 -41.38
C ALA A 147 20.07 4.89 -42.04
N ASN A 148 18.74 5.03 -42.04
CA ASN A 148 18.05 6.19 -42.59
C ASN A 148 18.47 7.45 -41.80
N LEU A 149 19.04 8.47 -42.47
CA LEU A 149 19.58 9.67 -41.80
C LEU A 149 18.53 10.41 -40.94
N SER A 150 17.24 10.26 -41.27
CA SER A 150 16.11 10.71 -40.47
C SER A 150 16.11 10.13 -39.05
N SER A 151 16.35 8.82 -38.87
CA SER A 151 16.32 8.18 -37.54
C SER A 151 17.48 8.61 -36.66
N LEU A 152 18.63 8.94 -37.24
CA LEU A 152 19.76 9.56 -36.53
C LEU A 152 19.44 10.99 -36.09
N SER A 153 18.72 11.76 -36.92
CA SER A 153 18.27 13.10 -36.55
C SER A 153 17.24 13.06 -35.41
N GLU A 154 16.36 12.05 -35.41
CA GLU A 154 15.33 11.85 -34.39
C GLU A 154 15.92 11.33 -33.08
N ALA A 155 16.85 10.36 -33.14
CA ALA A 155 17.64 9.93 -32.00
C ALA A 155 18.43 11.10 -31.39
N ARG A 156 19.03 11.98 -32.21
CA ARG A 156 19.71 13.19 -31.75
C ARG A 156 18.75 14.18 -31.08
N ARG A 157 17.54 14.39 -31.62
CA ARG A 157 16.50 15.21 -30.96
C ARG A 157 16.05 14.59 -29.63
N GLN A 158 15.90 13.27 -29.55
CA GLN A 158 15.56 12.57 -28.31
C GLN A 158 16.70 12.63 -27.26
N LEU A 159 17.96 12.59 -27.69
CA LEU A 159 19.14 12.75 -26.82
C LEU A 159 19.28 14.19 -26.30
N LEU A 160 18.99 15.19 -27.14
CA LEU A 160 18.99 16.62 -26.76
C LEU A 160 17.79 17.01 -25.88
N ARG A 161 16.66 16.29 -25.97
CA ARG A 161 15.50 16.42 -25.07
C ARG A 161 15.60 15.55 -23.81
N ALA A 162 16.60 14.68 -23.70
CA ALA A 162 16.84 13.97 -22.45
C ALA A 162 17.34 14.97 -21.40
N PRO A 163 16.85 14.95 -20.14
CA PRO A 163 17.44 15.76 -19.09
C PRO A 163 18.94 15.48 -19.05
N THR A 164 19.73 16.55 -19.15
CA THR A 164 21.19 16.49 -19.32
C THR A 164 21.80 15.57 -18.25
N LEU A 165 22.91 14.91 -18.58
CA LEU A 165 23.58 14.02 -17.63
C LEU A 165 23.86 14.73 -16.29
N ALA A 166 24.21 16.02 -16.34
CA ALA A 166 24.32 16.90 -15.18
C ALA A 166 23.02 17.04 -14.36
N SER A 167 21.85 17.24 -14.99
CA SER A 167 20.57 17.33 -14.26
C SER A 167 20.14 16.01 -13.60
N ARG A 168 20.41 14.86 -14.24
CA ARG A 168 20.18 13.53 -13.64
C ARG A 168 21.14 13.27 -12.48
N LEU A 169 22.40 13.65 -12.64
CA LEU A 169 23.41 13.57 -11.59
C LEU A 169 23.03 14.48 -10.41
N ARG A 170 22.59 15.73 -10.67
CA ARG A 170 22.06 16.67 -9.67
C ARG A 170 20.96 16.00 -8.87
N GLU A 171 19.90 15.53 -9.52
CA GLU A 171 18.76 14.92 -8.83
C GLU A 171 19.17 13.67 -8.02
N ARG A 172 20.05 12.82 -8.57
CA ARG A 172 20.56 11.63 -7.87
C ARG A 172 21.36 12.01 -6.62
N LEU A 173 22.30 12.95 -6.73
CA LEU A 173 23.08 13.45 -5.58
C LEU A 173 22.17 14.16 -4.56
N LEU A 174 21.20 14.96 -5.02
CA LEU A 174 20.25 15.67 -4.17
C LEU A 174 19.43 14.67 -3.34
N CYS A 175 18.84 13.66 -3.99
CA CYS A 175 18.16 12.56 -3.33
C CYS A 175 19.07 11.80 -2.35
N GLN A 176 20.25 11.39 -2.81
CA GLN A 176 21.18 10.57 -2.05
C GLN A 176 21.66 11.27 -0.76
N ASN A 177 22.00 12.57 -0.84
CA ASN A 177 22.40 13.34 0.32
C ASN A 177 21.26 13.46 1.35
N THR A 178 20.04 13.83 0.95
CA THR A 178 18.88 13.89 1.87
C THR A 178 18.61 12.53 2.52
N LEU A 179 18.71 11.45 1.75
CA LEU A 179 18.55 10.09 2.28
C LEU A 179 19.67 9.71 3.24
N TRP A 180 20.89 10.22 3.07
CA TRP A 180 21.99 10.05 4.03
C TRP A 180 21.74 10.77 5.36
N GLU A 181 21.24 12.01 5.36
CA GLU A 181 20.87 12.70 6.62
C GLU A 181 19.67 12.05 7.30
N ALA A 182 18.66 11.64 6.52
CA ALA A 182 17.50 10.95 7.05
C ALA A 182 17.88 9.56 7.61
N ALA A 183 18.75 8.82 6.92
CA ALA A 183 19.38 7.58 7.41
C ALA A 183 20.11 7.80 8.74
N ARG A 184 20.95 8.85 8.79
CA ARG A 184 21.74 9.24 9.98
C ARG A 184 20.83 9.54 11.18
N ARG A 185 19.74 10.29 10.98
CA ARG A 185 18.75 10.64 12.03
C ARG A 185 17.95 9.43 12.51
N CYS A 186 17.55 8.55 11.60
CA CYS A 186 16.77 7.35 11.93
C CYS A 186 17.64 6.15 12.36
N GLY A 187 18.98 6.27 12.38
CA GLY A 187 19.89 5.17 12.71
C GLY A 187 19.88 4.01 11.71
N LEU A 188 19.33 4.20 10.51
CA LEU A 188 19.30 3.20 9.44
C LEU A 188 20.48 3.36 8.49
N HIS A 189 20.86 2.27 7.86
CA HIS A 189 21.76 2.29 6.72
C HIS A 189 21.03 2.76 5.46
N CYS A 190 21.69 3.58 4.63
CA CYS A 190 21.09 4.17 3.43
C CYS A 190 20.54 3.11 2.45
N SER A 191 21.22 1.98 2.27
CA SER A 191 20.74 0.86 1.42
C SER A 191 19.42 0.25 1.90
N SER A 192 19.15 0.24 3.21
CA SER A 192 17.91 -0.26 3.78
C SER A 192 16.76 0.70 3.53
N ILE A 193 17.00 2.00 3.66
CA ILE A 193 16.05 3.01 3.21
C ILE A 193 15.82 2.84 1.70
N GLU A 194 16.86 2.80 0.87
CA GLU A 194 16.72 2.67 -0.59
C GLU A 194 15.96 1.42 -1.06
N MET A 195 16.10 0.28 -0.38
CA MET A 195 15.44 -0.97 -0.78
C MET A 195 14.04 -1.16 -0.19
N HIS A 196 13.77 -0.65 1.02
CA HIS A 196 12.51 -0.90 1.71
C HIS A 196 11.58 0.31 1.84
N VAL A 197 12.09 1.50 1.58
CA VAL A 197 11.40 2.76 1.81
C VAL A 197 11.50 3.71 0.62
N TRP A 198 12.65 3.77 -0.07
CA TRP A 198 13.01 4.75 -1.10
C TRP A 198 13.64 4.15 -2.38
N GLY A 199 12.82 3.60 -3.28
CA GLY A 199 13.33 3.04 -4.53
C GLY A 199 13.88 4.11 -5.49
N GLN A 200 14.54 3.69 -6.57
CA GLN A 200 15.06 4.57 -7.63
C GLN A 200 14.02 5.54 -8.24
N LYS A 201 12.72 5.25 -8.08
CA LYS A 201 11.59 6.07 -8.56
C LYS A 201 10.72 6.66 -7.42
N GLY A 202 11.24 6.70 -6.19
CA GLY A 202 10.52 7.19 -5.00
C GLY A 202 10.04 6.08 -4.08
N TRP A 203 9.09 6.40 -3.19
CA TRP A 203 8.64 5.53 -2.10
C TRP A 203 8.32 4.07 -2.50
N VAL A 204 8.87 3.10 -1.76
CA VAL A 204 8.60 1.65 -1.97
C VAL A 204 7.28 1.27 -1.30
N GLN A 205 6.24 1.08 -2.10
CA GLN A 205 4.91 0.67 -1.62
C GLN A 205 4.92 -0.79 -1.13
N GLY A 206 4.15 -1.09 -0.08
CA GLY A 206 3.86 -2.46 0.34
C GLY A 206 5.08 -3.29 0.75
N SER A 207 6.18 -2.65 1.17
CA SER A 207 7.36 -3.35 1.68
C SER A 207 6.97 -4.27 2.83
N VAL A 208 7.04 -5.60 2.60
CA VAL A 208 6.62 -6.62 3.58
C VAL A 208 7.36 -6.44 4.91
N ALA A 209 8.60 -5.93 4.88
CA ALA A 209 9.35 -5.59 6.08
C ALA A 209 8.65 -4.50 6.91
N ALA A 210 8.20 -3.40 6.29
CA ALA A 210 7.52 -2.30 6.96
C ALA A 210 6.09 -2.67 7.40
N GLN A 211 5.40 -3.54 6.65
CA GLN A 211 4.07 -4.04 7.04
C GLN A 211 4.10 -5.02 8.22
N LYS A 212 5.16 -5.83 8.36
CA LYS A 212 5.26 -6.89 9.39
C LYS A 212 6.04 -6.47 10.63
N SER A 213 6.92 -5.47 10.55
CA SER A 213 7.68 -4.95 11.69
C SER A 213 7.08 -3.63 12.18
N PRO A 214 6.49 -3.56 13.39
CA PRO A 214 5.94 -2.31 13.92
C PRO A 214 7.03 -1.25 14.10
N GLN A 215 8.24 -1.64 14.53
CA GLN A 215 9.40 -0.75 14.65
C GLN A 215 9.80 -0.15 13.29
N LEU A 216 9.75 -0.93 12.20
CA LEU A 216 10.06 -0.40 10.87
C LEU A 216 8.90 0.45 10.33
N LYS A 217 7.64 0.15 10.69
CA LYS A 217 6.50 1.02 10.37
C LYS A 217 6.64 2.38 11.05
N GLU A 218 6.90 2.40 12.36
CA GLU A 218 7.15 3.60 13.15
C GLU A 218 8.31 4.41 12.57
N LEU A 219 9.43 3.75 12.24
CA LEU A 219 10.58 4.41 11.63
C LEU A 219 10.25 4.95 10.22
N VAL A 220 9.46 4.24 9.40
CA VAL A 220 8.98 4.76 8.10
C VAL A 220 8.07 5.97 8.27
N MET A 221 7.27 6.04 9.35
CA MET A 221 6.46 7.22 9.67
C MET A 221 7.35 8.39 10.12
N ALA A 222 8.27 8.16 11.05
CA ALA A 222 9.28 9.15 11.44
C ALA A 222 10.11 9.62 10.25
N LEU A 223 10.41 8.76 9.27
CA LEU A 223 11.12 9.14 8.05
C LEU A 223 10.31 10.13 7.19
N ASP A 224 8.98 10.06 7.16
CA ASP A 224 8.13 11.02 6.43
C ASP A 224 8.24 12.44 7.01
N GLU A 225 8.33 12.54 8.34
CA GLU A 225 8.52 13.80 9.08
C GLU A 225 9.98 14.29 9.02
N VAL A 226 10.94 13.36 9.05
CA VAL A 226 12.37 13.65 9.02
C VAL A 226 12.87 14.02 7.61
N LEU A 227 12.26 13.52 6.54
CA LEU A 227 12.67 13.80 5.15
C LEU A 227 12.73 15.31 4.81
N PRO A 228 11.66 16.12 5.02
CA PRO A 228 11.69 17.55 4.71
C PRO A 228 12.69 18.28 5.59
N GLN A 229 12.78 17.93 6.87
CA GLN A 229 13.76 18.53 7.79
C GLN A 229 15.21 18.18 7.41
N SER A 230 15.45 16.96 6.92
CA SER A 230 16.76 16.53 6.41
C SER A 230 17.12 17.26 5.11
N PHE A 231 16.15 17.49 4.23
CA PHE A 231 16.33 18.28 3.02
C PHE A 231 16.73 19.73 3.37
N LEU A 232 15.93 20.39 4.22
CA LEU A 232 16.21 21.76 4.67
C LEU A 232 17.57 21.85 5.38
N THR A 233 17.91 20.91 6.26
CA THR A 233 19.19 20.92 6.99
C THR A 233 20.40 20.82 6.04
N ILE A 234 20.34 19.95 5.04
CA ILE A 234 21.42 19.79 4.05
C ILE A 234 21.58 21.04 3.19
N HIS A 235 20.47 21.70 2.83
CA HIS A 235 20.50 22.89 1.98
C HIS A 235 20.75 24.20 2.72
N ALA A 236 20.53 24.24 4.03
CA ALA A 236 20.92 25.36 4.88
C ALA A 236 22.45 25.55 4.97
N SER A 237 23.26 24.49 4.82
CA SER A 237 24.72 24.60 5.01
C SER A 237 25.53 23.60 4.19
N ARG A 238 26.46 24.12 3.36
CA ARG A 238 27.45 23.31 2.62
C ARG A 238 28.31 22.44 3.54
N TRP A 239 28.59 22.90 4.75
CA TRP A 239 29.33 22.13 5.76
C TRP A 239 28.52 20.96 6.33
N HIS A 240 27.20 21.08 6.44
CA HIS A 240 26.34 19.96 6.84
C HIS A 240 26.26 18.90 5.74
N LEU A 241 26.15 19.31 4.47
CA LEU A 241 26.24 18.40 3.32
C LEU A 241 27.56 17.61 3.32
N ILE A 242 28.69 18.31 3.42
CA ILE A 242 30.04 17.74 3.48
C ILE A 242 30.18 16.79 4.69
N GLY A 243 29.80 17.26 5.88
CA GLY A 243 29.87 16.46 7.11
C GLY A 243 29.02 15.18 7.03
N THR A 244 27.78 15.29 6.57
CA THR A 244 26.87 14.13 6.44
C THR A 244 27.44 13.11 5.47
N ALA A 245 27.87 13.54 4.27
CA ALA A 245 28.48 12.64 3.28
C ALA A 245 29.74 11.95 3.84
N LEU A 246 30.61 12.69 4.53
CA LEU A 246 31.81 12.15 5.17
C LEU A 246 31.47 11.10 6.24
N PHE A 247 30.52 11.40 7.13
CA PHE A 247 30.10 10.45 8.18
C PHE A 247 29.42 9.22 7.59
N THR A 248 28.46 9.35 6.67
CA THR A 248 27.72 8.20 6.13
C THR A 248 28.58 7.31 5.24
N MET A 249 29.63 7.84 4.62
CA MET A 249 30.61 7.06 3.84
C MET A 249 31.76 6.50 4.69
N HIS A 250 31.89 6.89 5.96
CA HIS A 250 32.99 6.41 6.81
C HIS A 250 32.70 4.98 7.30
N PRO A 251 33.57 3.99 7.02
CA PRO A 251 33.25 2.57 7.23
C PRO A 251 33.01 2.23 8.71
N VAL A 252 33.66 2.90 9.66
CA VAL A 252 33.41 2.67 11.10
C VAL A 252 32.02 3.17 11.51
N TYR A 253 31.55 4.27 10.91
CA TYR A 253 30.20 4.79 11.18
C TYR A 253 29.14 3.90 10.52
N GLU A 254 29.43 3.38 9.33
CA GLU A 254 28.60 2.40 8.62
C GLU A 254 28.32 1.15 9.48
N LEU A 255 29.26 0.69 10.32
CA LEU A 255 29.04 -0.42 11.25
C LEU A 255 28.04 -0.11 12.37
N SER A 256 27.85 1.15 12.73
CA SER A 256 26.91 1.58 13.78
C SER A 256 25.46 1.69 13.30
N MET A 257 25.23 1.82 11.99
CA MET A 257 23.89 1.94 11.40
C MET A 257 23.19 0.58 11.27
N CYS A 258 21.86 0.54 11.38
CA CYS A 258 21.08 -0.68 11.20
C CYS A 258 20.83 -0.98 9.71
N ASP A 259 21.28 -2.13 9.21
CA ASP A 259 20.97 -2.61 7.84
C ASP A 259 20.18 -3.92 7.91
N LEU A 260 18.97 -3.90 7.35
CA LEU A 260 18.05 -5.02 7.20
C LEU A 260 18.61 -6.13 6.31
N HIS A 261 19.51 -5.82 5.36
CA HIS A 261 20.03 -6.78 4.39
C HIS A 261 21.28 -7.53 4.86
N MET A 262 22.07 -6.92 5.75
CA MET A 262 23.41 -7.37 6.10
C MET A 262 23.76 -6.98 7.54
N THR A 263 24.08 -7.97 8.40
CA THR A 263 24.41 -7.69 9.81
C THR A 263 25.72 -6.92 9.93
N ALA A 264 25.87 -6.13 11.00
CA ALA A 264 27.09 -5.35 11.25
C ALA A 264 28.35 -6.22 11.24
N THR A 265 28.29 -7.46 11.76
CA THR A 265 29.40 -8.43 11.72
C THR A 265 29.83 -8.80 10.30
N LYS A 266 28.88 -8.93 9.36
CA LYS A 266 29.21 -9.20 7.95
C LYS A 266 29.86 -7.97 7.29
N ARG A 267 29.33 -6.77 7.56
CA ARG A 267 29.91 -5.50 7.05
C ARG A 267 31.34 -5.33 7.56
N ALA A 268 31.55 -5.52 8.86
CA ALA A 268 32.86 -5.50 9.50
C ALA A 268 33.84 -6.50 8.86
N LYS A 269 33.40 -7.74 8.62
CA LYS A 269 34.21 -8.77 7.97
C LYS A 269 34.62 -8.36 6.55
N ILE A 270 33.70 -7.90 5.72
CA ILE A 270 33.98 -7.43 4.35
C ILE A 270 34.95 -6.23 4.33
N VAL A 271 34.85 -5.32 5.30
CA VAL A 271 35.82 -4.21 5.45
C VAL A 271 37.22 -4.74 5.78
N VAL A 272 37.31 -5.68 6.73
CA VAL A 272 38.59 -6.34 7.10
C VAL A 272 39.19 -7.09 5.91
N ASP A 273 38.40 -7.87 5.16
CA ASP A 273 38.88 -8.62 4.00
C ASP A 273 39.29 -7.71 2.83
N CYS A 274 38.63 -6.56 2.69
CA CYS A 274 39.04 -5.54 1.72
C CYS A 274 40.41 -4.94 2.09
N ILE A 275 40.71 -4.75 3.38
CA ILE A 275 42.02 -4.28 3.85
C ILE A 275 43.08 -5.39 3.69
N LEU A 276 42.81 -6.60 4.20
CA LEU A 276 43.71 -7.76 4.09
C LEU A 276 44.01 -8.13 2.63
N GLY A 277 43.01 -8.13 1.76
CA GLY A 277 43.20 -8.38 0.33
C GLY A 277 44.05 -7.31 -0.34
N SER A 278 43.82 -6.03 -0.03
CA SER A 278 44.66 -4.94 -0.56
C SER A 278 46.13 -5.10 -0.13
N LEU A 279 46.38 -5.41 1.15
CA LEU A 279 47.73 -5.66 1.69
C LEU A 279 48.36 -6.92 1.11
N SER A 280 47.58 -7.99 0.91
CA SER A 280 48.04 -9.25 0.32
C SER A 280 48.46 -9.08 -1.14
N PHE A 281 47.73 -8.29 -1.94
CA PHE A 281 48.16 -7.99 -3.31
C PHE A 281 49.40 -7.11 -3.34
N VAL A 282 49.51 -6.09 -2.48
CA VAL A 282 50.73 -5.28 -2.35
C VAL A 282 51.95 -6.14 -1.98
N ALA A 283 51.79 -7.07 -1.03
CA ALA A 283 52.83 -8.04 -0.67
C ALA A 283 53.23 -8.96 -1.84
N LEU A 284 52.27 -9.43 -2.66
CA LEU A 284 52.56 -10.19 -3.89
C LEU A 284 53.32 -9.35 -4.91
N PHE A 285 52.95 -8.08 -5.11
CA PHE A 285 53.68 -7.21 -6.04
C PHE A 285 55.11 -6.98 -5.59
N PHE A 286 55.37 -6.66 -4.31
CA PHE A 286 56.72 -6.57 -3.77
C PHE A 286 57.51 -7.89 -3.87
N SER A 287 56.83 -9.04 -3.78
CA SER A 287 57.46 -10.35 -3.96
C SER A 287 57.86 -10.62 -5.41
N VAL A 288 57.05 -10.18 -6.38
CA VAL A 288 57.29 -10.36 -7.82
C VAL A 288 58.30 -9.35 -8.37
N ASP A 289 58.28 -8.11 -7.86
CA ASP A 289 59.22 -7.03 -8.22
C ASP A 289 60.66 -7.32 -7.76
N GLY A 290 60.84 -8.25 -6.81
CA GLY A 290 62.15 -8.66 -6.27
C GLY A 290 62.84 -7.60 -5.39
N THR A 291 62.32 -6.37 -5.36
CA THR A 291 62.90 -5.20 -4.69
C THR A 291 62.81 -5.21 -3.16
N ALA A 292 62.08 -6.15 -2.57
CA ALA A 292 61.82 -6.24 -1.12
C ALA A 292 62.13 -7.61 -0.49
N VAL A 293 62.55 -8.59 -1.27
CA VAL A 293 62.76 -9.98 -0.83
C VAL A 293 64.24 -10.20 -0.56
N ALA A 294 64.59 -10.75 0.61
CA ALA A 294 65.98 -11.00 1.02
C ALA A 294 66.74 -12.06 0.17
N ALA A 295 66.13 -12.58 -0.90
CA ALA A 295 66.77 -13.44 -1.89
C ALA A 295 67.83 -12.62 -2.65
N ARG A 296 69.10 -12.81 -2.27
CA ARG A 296 70.24 -12.02 -2.74
C ARG A 296 70.34 -11.98 -4.27
N SER A 297 69.84 -10.90 -4.87
CA SER A 297 70.34 -10.46 -6.16
C SER A 297 71.84 -10.18 -6.04
N PRO A 298 72.69 -10.59 -7.00
CA PRO A 298 74.10 -10.28 -6.96
C PRO A 298 74.32 -8.76 -6.90
N SER A 299 75.29 -8.33 -6.11
CA SER A 299 75.56 -6.91 -5.78
C SER A 299 75.95 -6.03 -6.99
N GLU A 300 76.09 -6.62 -8.17
CA GLU A 300 76.44 -5.97 -9.43
C GLU A 300 75.22 -5.57 -10.27
N CYS A 301 73.99 -5.90 -9.85
CA CYS A 301 72.77 -5.40 -10.49
C CYS A 301 72.35 -4.05 -9.86
N PRO A 302 72.54 -2.89 -10.54
CA PRO A 302 71.96 -1.63 -10.11
C PRO A 302 70.45 -1.64 -10.35
N LEU A 303 69.70 -2.23 -9.41
CA LEU A 303 68.24 -2.16 -9.40
C LEU A 303 67.83 -0.70 -9.24
N GLN A 304 67.39 -0.10 -10.34
CA GLN A 304 66.87 1.26 -10.39
C GLN A 304 65.67 1.34 -9.43
N GLN A 305 65.80 2.13 -8.37
CA GLN A 305 64.78 2.19 -7.31
C GLN A 305 63.42 2.55 -7.92
N GLY A 306 62.41 1.72 -7.64
CA GLY A 306 61.05 1.95 -8.12
C GLY A 306 60.58 3.35 -7.76
N THR A 307 60.07 4.09 -8.75
CA THR A 307 59.61 5.46 -8.53
C THR A 307 58.37 5.48 -7.64
N LEU A 308 58.10 6.61 -6.97
CA LEU A 308 56.89 6.76 -6.15
C LEU A 308 55.59 6.47 -6.94
N VAL A 309 55.59 6.78 -8.25
CA VAL A 309 54.51 6.47 -9.20
C VAL A 309 54.26 4.97 -9.33
N TRP A 310 55.31 4.13 -9.30
CA TRP A 310 55.18 2.66 -9.36
C TRP A 310 54.46 2.11 -8.13
N TYR A 311 54.83 2.55 -6.92
CA TYR A 311 54.18 2.11 -5.69
C TYR A 311 52.71 2.58 -5.61
N LEU A 312 52.40 3.78 -6.12
CA LEU A 312 51.01 4.22 -6.27
C LEU A 312 50.25 3.30 -7.25
N PHE A 313 50.79 3.04 -8.44
CA PHE A 313 50.18 2.13 -9.42
C PHE A 313 49.91 0.74 -8.84
N VAL A 314 50.88 0.15 -8.14
CA VAL A 314 50.74 -1.13 -7.43
C VAL A 314 49.62 -1.08 -6.41
N ALA A 315 49.51 -0.02 -5.60
CA ALA A 315 48.44 0.16 -4.62
C ALA A 315 47.06 0.36 -5.25
N PHE A 316 46.98 1.03 -6.41
CA PHE A 316 45.73 1.17 -7.18
C PHE A 316 45.28 -0.16 -7.79
N PHE A 317 46.18 -0.86 -8.49
CA PHE A 317 45.91 -2.13 -9.16
C PHE A 317 45.58 -3.26 -8.17
N SER A 318 46.25 -3.29 -7.01
CA SER A 318 45.92 -4.19 -5.89
C SER A 318 44.46 -4.06 -5.44
N VAL A 319 43.92 -2.84 -5.43
CA VAL A 319 42.50 -2.62 -5.10
C VAL A 319 41.57 -3.11 -6.21
N LEU A 320 41.93 -2.94 -7.48
CA LEU A 320 41.17 -3.49 -8.60
C LEU A 320 41.08 -5.02 -8.55
N LEU A 321 42.20 -5.70 -8.25
CA LEU A 321 42.21 -7.16 -8.03
C LEU A 321 41.37 -7.58 -6.81
N SER A 322 41.43 -6.82 -5.71
CA SER A 322 40.61 -7.07 -4.51
C SER A 322 39.10 -6.93 -4.74
N PHE A 323 38.67 -6.30 -5.84
CA PHE A 323 37.25 -6.11 -6.15
C PHE A 323 36.54 -7.45 -6.42
N VAL A 324 37.15 -8.36 -7.19
CA VAL A 324 36.47 -9.61 -7.61
C VAL A 324 36.09 -10.51 -6.42
N PRO A 325 36.98 -10.80 -5.44
CA PRO A 325 36.60 -11.53 -4.24
C PRO A 325 35.55 -10.77 -3.41
N ARG A 326 35.69 -9.45 -3.26
CA ARG A 326 34.76 -8.60 -2.51
C ARG A 326 33.34 -8.60 -3.10
N SER A 327 33.19 -8.54 -4.43
CA SER A 327 31.89 -8.63 -5.10
C SER A 327 31.21 -9.98 -4.83
N LEU A 328 31.99 -11.07 -4.75
CA LEU A 328 31.48 -12.39 -4.39
C LEU A 328 31.06 -12.47 -2.91
N GLU A 329 31.84 -11.88 -2.00
CA GLU A 329 31.44 -11.74 -0.59
C GLU A 329 30.14 -10.95 -0.42
N LEU A 330 30.02 -9.79 -1.08
CA LEU A 330 28.80 -8.97 -1.06
C LEU A 330 27.59 -9.74 -1.62
N TYR A 331 27.77 -10.50 -2.71
CA TYR A 331 26.73 -11.37 -3.26
C TYR A 331 26.30 -12.46 -2.28
N LEU A 332 27.23 -13.11 -1.58
CA LEU A 332 26.91 -14.12 -0.57
C LEU A 332 26.28 -13.48 0.70
N ALA A 333 26.71 -12.28 1.08
CA ALA A 333 26.26 -11.57 2.26
C ALA A 333 24.81 -11.05 2.13
N ARG A 334 24.45 -10.49 0.98
CA ARG A 334 23.20 -9.76 0.73
C ARG A 334 21.97 -10.65 0.82
N ARG A 335 21.11 -10.36 1.80
CA ARG A 335 19.81 -11.04 1.95
C ARG A 335 18.75 -10.40 1.03
N SER A 336 18.06 -11.24 0.25
CA SER A 336 16.82 -10.85 -0.40
C SER A 336 15.62 -11.03 0.53
N PHE A 337 14.78 -10.00 0.58
CA PHE A 337 13.44 -10.10 1.12
C PHE A 337 12.54 -10.61 0.00
N VAL A 338 12.05 -11.84 0.18
CA VAL A 338 11.08 -12.45 -0.72
C VAL A 338 9.71 -12.30 -0.04
N PRO A 339 8.64 -11.95 -0.78
CA PRO A 339 7.27 -11.99 -0.25
C PRO A 339 6.95 -13.34 0.40
N GLU A 340 5.96 -13.33 1.29
CA GLU A 340 5.60 -14.45 2.18
C GLU A 340 5.09 -15.67 1.39
N SER A 341 6.01 -16.44 0.83
CA SER A 341 5.68 -17.65 0.08
C SER A 341 5.33 -18.81 1.02
N ARG A 342 4.49 -19.74 0.54
CA ARG A 342 4.11 -20.97 1.25
C ARG A 342 5.29 -21.84 1.72
N ASN A 343 6.52 -21.55 1.29
CA ASN A 343 7.74 -22.32 1.56
C ASN A 343 8.72 -21.60 2.52
N HIS A 344 8.22 -20.90 3.55
CA HIS A 344 9.04 -20.19 4.55
C HIS A 344 10.22 -21.03 5.09
N ALA A 345 10.00 -22.31 5.43
CA ALA A 345 11.05 -23.21 5.92
C ALA A 345 12.18 -23.44 4.89
N ARG A 346 11.87 -23.49 3.58
CA ARG A 346 12.88 -23.61 2.51
C ARG A 346 13.68 -22.31 2.39
N GLN A 347 13.00 -21.16 2.42
CA GLN A 347 13.68 -19.84 2.40
C GLN A 347 14.63 -19.68 3.58
N LEU A 348 14.24 -20.07 4.80
CA LEU A 348 15.11 -20.04 5.98
C LEU A 348 16.33 -20.98 5.83
N ARG A 349 16.16 -22.19 5.26
CA ARG A 349 17.31 -23.07 4.97
C ARG A 349 18.23 -22.45 3.94
N THR A 350 17.72 -21.90 2.84
CA THR A 350 18.53 -21.20 1.82
C THR A 350 19.28 -20.00 2.42
N ARG A 351 18.65 -19.22 3.31
CA ARG A 351 19.31 -18.13 4.04
C ARG A 351 20.44 -18.66 4.93
N ARG A 352 20.22 -19.71 5.72
CA ARG A 352 21.27 -20.35 6.54
C ARG A 352 22.42 -20.90 5.69
N HIS A 353 22.15 -21.51 4.54
CA HIS A 353 23.20 -21.99 3.63
C HIS A 353 23.99 -20.85 2.98
N ARG A 354 23.35 -19.72 2.62
CA ARG A 354 24.06 -18.52 2.14
C ARG A 354 24.88 -17.85 3.23
N ASP A 355 24.34 -17.76 4.45
CA ASP A 355 25.06 -17.22 5.61
C ASP A 355 26.28 -18.09 5.97
N ALA A 356 26.14 -19.42 5.99
CA ALA A 356 27.26 -20.34 6.18
C ALA A 356 28.27 -20.27 5.02
N GLY A 357 27.80 -20.21 3.78
CA GLY A 357 28.66 -20.07 2.59
C GLY A 357 29.46 -18.77 2.60
N PHE A 358 28.84 -17.65 3.00
CA PHE A 358 29.54 -16.38 3.25
C PHE A 358 30.66 -16.57 4.27
N TRP A 359 30.37 -17.10 5.46
CA TRP A 359 31.36 -17.24 6.53
C TRP A 359 32.50 -18.18 6.17
N VAL A 360 32.22 -19.32 5.53
CA VAL A 360 33.26 -20.26 5.07
C VAL A 360 34.13 -19.61 4.00
N PHE A 361 33.54 -19.06 2.93
CA PHE A 361 34.28 -18.43 1.84
C PHE A 361 35.16 -17.27 2.35
N SER A 362 34.55 -16.36 3.10
CA SER A 362 35.21 -15.16 3.65
C SER A 362 36.31 -15.51 4.67
N THR A 363 36.14 -16.57 5.47
CA THR A 363 37.19 -17.03 6.40
C THR A 363 38.36 -17.69 5.65
N CYS A 364 38.08 -18.54 4.66
CA CYS A 364 39.12 -19.13 3.81
C CYS A 364 39.89 -18.06 3.04
N LEU A 365 39.20 -17.04 2.53
CA LEU A 365 39.81 -15.91 1.82
C LEU A 365 40.72 -15.08 2.76
N ALA A 366 40.26 -14.77 3.97
CA ALA A 366 41.08 -14.09 4.98
C ALA A 366 42.33 -14.89 5.36
N LEU A 367 42.20 -16.20 5.54
CA LEU A 367 43.34 -17.08 5.84
C LEU A 367 44.35 -17.12 4.69
N LEU A 368 43.89 -17.12 3.42
CA LEU A 368 44.76 -17.04 2.25
C LEU A 368 45.52 -15.70 2.21
N TYR A 369 44.82 -14.57 2.40
CA TYR A 369 45.47 -13.25 2.46
C TYR A 369 46.48 -13.15 3.61
N LEU A 370 46.15 -13.67 4.80
CA LEU A 370 47.07 -13.69 5.94
C LEU A 370 48.28 -14.58 5.67
N LEU A 371 48.12 -15.75 5.04
CA LEU A 371 49.23 -16.62 4.66
C LEU A 371 50.20 -15.92 3.71
N VAL A 372 49.68 -15.22 2.69
CA VAL A 372 50.48 -14.44 1.75
C VAL A 372 51.22 -13.29 2.45
N ILE A 373 50.55 -12.54 3.32
CA ILE A 373 51.17 -11.45 4.09
C ILE A 373 52.26 -11.99 5.04
N ILE A 374 52.02 -13.09 5.74
CA ILE A 374 53.00 -13.71 6.66
C ILE A 374 54.20 -14.25 5.86
N ALA A 375 53.97 -14.93 4.72
CA ALA A 375 55.05 -15.43 3.87
C ALA A 375 55.91 -14.30 3.30
N PHE A 376 55.31 -13.16 2.96
CA PHE A 376 56.05 -11.95 2.56
C PHE A 376 56.85 -11.36 3.73
N LEU A 377 56.20 -11.13 4.89
CA LEU A 377 56.86 -10.57 6.08
C LEU A 377 58.01 -11.45 6.60
N ALA A 378 57.93 -12.77 6.43
CA ALA A 378 59.01 -13.70 6.78
C ALA A 378 60.24 -13.61 5.86
N ASN A 379 60.12 -12.97 4.70
CA ASN A 379 61.20 -12.78 3.71
C ASN A 379 61.55 -11.30 3.47
N LEU A 380 60.94 -10.37 4.21
CA LEU A 380 61.14 -8.94 4.10
C LEU A 380 62.51 -8.54 4.66
N SER A 381 63.26 -7.70 3.93
CA SER A 381 64.53 -7.18 4.42
C SER A 381 64.33 -6.01 5.41
N GLU A 382 65.23 -5.85 6.38
CA GLU A 382 65.21 -4.72 7.34
C GLU A 382 65.22 -3.36 6.62
N ALA A 383 65.89 -3.26 5.47
CA ALA A 383 65.96 -2.04 4.66
C ALA A 383 64.64 -1.69 3.97
N ASP A 384 63.70 -2.63 3.87
CA ASP A 384 62.42 -2.50 3.18
C ASP A 384 61.22 -2.39 4.15
N GLU A 385 61.43 -2.57 5.46
CA GLU A 385 60.37 -2.44 6.48
C GLU A 385 59.62 -1.11 6.38
N TRP A 386 60.34 0.00 6.17
CA TRP A 386 59.73 1.32 6.05
C TRP A 386 58.88 1.47 4.79
N LYS A 387 59.28 0.84 3.66
CA LYS A 387 58.52 0.84 2.41
C LYS A 387 57.20 0.10 2.61
N TRP A 388 57.26 -1.08 3.23
CA TRP A 388 56.07 -1.84 3.58
C TRP A 388 55.17 -1.05 4.53
N MET A 389 55.70 -0.49 5.63
CA MET A 389 54.94 0.34 6.56
C MET A 389 54.28 1.55 5.89
N PHE A 390 54.96 2.21 4.95
CA PHE A 390 54.38 3.27 4.14
C PHE A 390 53.20 2.76 3.30
N THR A 391 53.36 1.67 2.55
CA THR A 391 52.24 1.11 1.75
C THR A 391 51.07 0.64 2.60
N PHE A 392 51.34 0.08 3.78
CA PHE A 392 50.32 -0.30 4.78
C PHE A 392 49.52 0.93 5.23
N TRP A 393 50.21 2.02 5.58
CA TRP A 393 49.57 3.30 5.92
C TRP A 393 48.78 3.89 4.75
N VAL A 394 49.29 3.83 3.52
CA VAL A 394 48.57 4.30 2.32
C VAL A 394 47.28 3.49 2.09
N VAL A 395 47.31 2.16 2.27
CA VAL A 395 46.11 1.31 2.15
C VAL A 395 45.06 1.66 3.22
N LEU A 396 45.46 1.85 4.48
CA LEU A 396 44.56 2.26 5.56
C LEU A 396 44.02 3.68 5.34
N LEU A 397 44.90 4.64 5.05
CA LEU A 397 44.55 6.04 4.80
C LEU A 397 43.55 6.13 3.63
N ARG A 398 43.78 5.37 2.55
CA ARG A 398 42.87 5.32 1.41
C ARG A 398 41.47 4.84 1.80
N LYS A 399 41.38 3.72 2.53
CA LYS A 399 40.10 3.08 2.86
C LYS A 399 39.31 3.83 3.95
N LEU A 400 40.00 4.41 4.94
CA LEU A 400 39.37 5.07 6.08
C LEU A 400 39.15 6.57 5.87
N PHE A 401 39.98 7.25 5.07
CA PHE A 401 39.93 8.71 4.92
C PHE A 401 39.77 9.16 3.47
N ILE A 402 40.63 8.73 2.53
CA ILE A 402 40.60 9.29 1.16
C ILE A 402 39.30 8.94 0.43
N VAL A 403 38.81 7.70 0.53
CA VAL A 403 37.55 7.31 -0.14
C VAL A 403 36.32 8.06 0.42
N PRO A 404 36.12 8.15 1.75
CA PRO A 404 35.06 9.02 2.32
C PRO A 404 35.20 10.49 1.95
N VAL A 405 36.43 11.05 1.97
CA VAL A 405 36.68 12.45 1.57
C VAL A 405 36.40 12.66 0.08
N LEU A 406 36.76 11.74 -0.80
CA LEU A 406 36.50 11.84 -2.23
C LEU A 406 35.00 11.74 -2.53
N ALA A 407 34.28 10.81 -1.89
CA ALA A 407 32.82 10.71 -2.00
C ALA A 407 32.12 11.99 -1.51
N CYS A 408 32.63 12.57 -0.42
CA CYS A 408 32.21 13.87 0.09
C CYS A 408 32.50 15.02 -0.90
N LEU A 409 33.69 15.08 -1.50
CA LEU A 409 34.05 16.09 -2.50
C LEU A 409 33.19 15.98 -3.76
N VAL A 410 32.94 14.78 -4.28
CA VAL A 410 32.06 14.54 -5.43
C VAL A 410 30.62 15.00 -5.12
N SER A 411 30.12 14.68 -3.91
CA SER A 411 28.78 15.10 -3.47
C SER A 411 28.67 16.61 -3.27
N GLY A 412 29.69 17.24 -2.68
CA GLY A 412 29.78 18.68 -2.46
C GLY A 412 29.90 19.46 -3.76
N LEU A 413 30.90 19.16 -4.59
CA LEU A 413 31.16 19.82 -5.87
C LEU A 413 29.99 19.65 -6.84
N GLY A 414 29.39 18.45 -6.88
CA GLY A 414 28.20 18.18 -7.68
C GLY A 414 26.96 18.99 -7.27
N SER A 415 26.90 19.49 -6.03
CA SER A 415 25.85 20.44 -5.59
C SER A 415 26.19 21.89 -5.92
N VAL A 416 27.46 22.29 -5.78
CA VAL A 416 27.92 23.68 -5.98
C VAL A 416 27.85 24.08 -7.46
N ALA A 417 28.13 23.15 -8.38
CA ALA A 417 28.14 23.40 -9.83
C ALA A 417 26.79 23.81 -10.44
N VAL A 418 25.70 23.87 -9.65
CA VAL A 418 24.31 24.01 -10.16
C VAL A 418 23.60 25.28 -9.69
N GLY A 419 24.30 26.16 -8.95
CA GLY A 419 24.05 27.61 -8.87
C GLY A 419 22.71 28.15 -8.38
N THR A 420 21.73 27.30 -8.10
CA THR A 420 20.33 27.67 -7.82
C THR A 420 19.85 26.99 -6.55
N ALA A 421 19.05 27.71 -5.74
CA ALA A 421 18.32 27.10 -4.64
C ALA A 421 17.56 25.86 -5.16
N PRO A 422 17.86 24.65 -4.67
CA PRO A 422 17.28 23.45 -5.25
C PRO A 422 15.82 23.37 -4.89
N GLU A 423 14.94 23.35 -5.90
CA GLU A 423 13.61 22.78 -5.72
C GLU A 423 13.77 21.35 -5.18
N PRO A 424 12.96 20.95 -4.18
CA PRO A 424 13.00 19.59 -3.66
C PRO A 424 12.67 18.58 -4.78
N PRO A 425 13.45 17.50 -4.92
CA PRO A 425 13.14 16.42 -5.87
C PRO A 425 11.67 16.01 -5.78
N LYS A 426 10.94 16.13 -6.89
CA LYS A 426 9.52 15.72 -6.97
C LYS A 426 9.28 14.28 -6.50
N LYS A 427 10.30 13.42 -6.63
CA LYS A 427 10.34 12.05 -6.10
C LYS A 427 10.06 11.99 -4.61
N PHE A 428 10.50 12.97 -3.81
CA PHE A 428 10.28 13.02 -2.36
C PHE A 428 8.81 13.01 -1.99
N GLY A 429 7.96 13.58 -2.85
CA GLY A 429 6.53 13.68 -2.60
C GLY A 429 6.19 14.58 -1.40
N LEU A 430 7.11 15.47 -1.04
CA LEU A 430 6.97 16.44 0.02
C LEU A 430 6.22 17.65 -0.51
N ASP A 431 5.09 17.95 0.11
CA ASP A 431 4.32 19.15 -0.19
C ASP A 431 4.85 20.30 0.68
N PHE A 432 5.84 21.02 0.17
CA PHE A 432 6.48 22.11 0.92
C PHE A 432 5.58 23.34 1.08
N SER A 433 4.47 23.42 0.34
CA SER A 433 3.49 24.51 0.46
C SER A 433 3.03 24.70 1.91
N SER A 434 2.66 23.61 2.59
CA SER A 434 2.20 23.64 3.99
C SER A 434 3.29 23.98 5.01
N LEU A 435 4.56 23.98 4.63
CA LEU A 435 5.68 24.37 5.50
C LEU A 435 6.07 25.85 5.32
N CYS A 436 5.72 26.46 4.19
CA CYS A 436 6.02 27.86 3.89
C CYS A 436 4.92 28.82 4.38
N ASP A 437 3.65 28.39 4.41
CA ASP A 437 2.51 29.25 4.79
C ASP A 437 2.42 29.60 6.29
N GLY A 438 3.27 29.01 7.15
CA GLY A 438 3.24 29.26 8.60
C GLY A 438 4.01 30.49 9.09
N GLY A 439 4.54 31.32 8.19
CA GLY A 439 5.60 32.29 8.50
C GLY A 439 5.15 33.72 8.81
N GLU A 440 4.54 34.42 7.85
CA GLU A 440 4.56 35.88 7.83
C GLU A 440 3.22 36.48 7.32
N GLY A 441 2.60 37.37 8.10
CA GLY A 441 1.54 38.28 7.60
C GLY A 441 0.11 38.08 8.10
N GLU A 442 -0.12 37.61 9.33
CA GLU A 442 -1.49 37.53 9.88
C GLU A 442 -2.02 38.91 10.35
N GLY A 443 -2.39 39.77 9.39
CA GLY A 443 -2.90 41.13 9.63
C GLY A 443 -4.27 41.41 8.99
N ASP A 444 -5.26 41.74 9.84
CA ASP A 444 -6.52 42.46 9.57
C ASP A 444 -7.56 42.00 8.52
N GLN A 445 -7.35 40.96 7.71
CA GLN A 445 -8.41 40.47 6.76
C GLN A 445 -9.31 39.33 7.28
N LYS A 446 -9.33 39.04 8.59
CA LYS A 446 -10.00 37.83 9.14
C LYS A 446 -11.53 37.90 9.34
N SER A 447 -12.15 39.08 9.41
CA SER A 447 -13.47 39.21 10.08
C SER A 447 -14.71 38.78 9.27
N GLN A 448 -14.65 38.67 7.93
CA GLN A 448 -15.81 38.28 7.10
C GLN A 448 -15.64 36.96 6.33
N LYS A 449 -14.48 36.31 6.43
CA LYS A 449 -14.20 35.05 5.70
C LYS A 449 -14.43 33.79 6.57
N SER A 450 -14.64 33.96 7.87
CA SER A 450 -14.70 32.90 8.88
C SER A 450 -15.92 31.98 8.74
N GLU A 451 -17.12 32.51 8.57
CA GLU A 451 -18.36 31.70 8.56
C GLU A 451 -18.41 30.72 7.37
N GLY A 452 -18.11 31.20 6.15
CA GLY A 452 -18.08 30.35 4.96
C GLY A 452 -16.98 29.28 4.99
N GLN A 453 -15.84 29.57 5.62
CA GLN A 453 -14.76 28.59 5.80
C GLN A 453 -15.14 27.47 6.78
N GLY A 454 -15.93 27.77 7.82
CA GLY A 454 -16.45 26.76 8.76
C GLY A 454 -17.29 25.70 8.05
N ALA A 455 -18.36 26.13 7.36
CA ALA A 455 -19.25 25.21 6.65
C ALA A 455 -18.54 24.39 5.54
N TRP A 456 -17.55 24.97 4.85
CA TRP A 456 -16.73 24.22 3.90
C TRP A 456 -15.89 23.14 4.59
N ALA A 457 -15.19 23.48 5.69
CA ALA A 457 -14.36 22.54 6.44
C ALA A 457 -15.17 21.40 7.08
N GLU A 458 -16.33 21.72 7.66
CA GLU A 458 -17.29 20.73 8.17
C GLU A 458 -17.74 19.78 7.06
N LYS A 459 -18.09 20.31 5.88
CA LYS A 459 -18.51 19.48 4.74
C LYS A 459 -17.39 18.61 4.19
N VAL A 460 -16.15 19.09 4.22
CA VAL A 460 -14.94 18.35 3.86
C VAL A 460 -14.70 17.18 4.83
N GLN A 461 -14.85 17.43 6.14
CA GLN A 461 -14.76 16.40 7.19
C GLN A 461 -15.89 15.37 7.10
N GLU A 462 -17.12 15.82 6.86
CA GLU A 462 -18.28 14.94 6.64
C GLU A 462 -18.03 14.02 5.43
N LEU A 463 -17.62 14.59 4.28
CA LEU A 463 -17.34 13.84 3.07
C LEU A 463 -16.16 12.87 3.23
N ALA A 464 -15.16 13.21 4.05
CA ALA A 464 -14.06 12.32 4.42
C ALA A 464 -14.57 11.10 5.22
N GLY A 465 -15.48 11.32 6.18
CA GLY A 465 -16.09 10.27 7.02
C GLY A 465 -17.10 9.35 6.31
N ARG A 466 -17.34 9.51 5.00
CA ARG A 466 -18.25 8.66 4.21
C ARG A 466 -17.54 7.48 3.53
N GLY A 467 -16.63 6.81 4.23
CA GLY A 467 -16.08 5.53 3.80
C GLY A 467 -17.12 4.40 3.88
N LEU A 468 -16.83 3.27 3.23
CA LEU A 468 -17.58 2.02 3.35
C LEU A 468 -16.65 0.86 3.67
N THR A 469 -17.05 0.03 4.61
CA THR A 469 -16.37 -1.25 4.91
C THR A 469 -16.62 -2.28 3.81
N ILE A 470 -15.73 -3.26 3.68
CA ILE A 470 -15.93 -4.38 2.75
C ILE A 470 -17.17 -5.20 3.11
N ARG A 471 -17.50 -5.31 4.41
CA ARG A 471 -18.74 -5.90 4.91
C ARG A 471 -19.97 -5.26 4.26
N GLN A 472 -20.15 -3.94 4.42
CA GLN A 472 -21.26 -3.18 3.83
C GLN A 472 -21.30 -3.29 2.30
N LEU A 473 -20.14 -3.32 1.63
CA LEU A 473 -20.05 -3.50 0.17
C LEU A 473 -20.51 -4.89 -0.30
N LEU A 474 -20.19 -5.94 0.46
CA LEU A 474 -20.63 -7.31 0.16
C LEU A 474 -22.12 -7.52 0.46
N GLU A 475 -22.65 -6.88 1.50
CA GLU A 475 -24.08 -6.85 1.81
C GLU A 475 -24.87 -6.10 0.73
N PHE A 476 -24.40 -4.94 0.30
CA PHE A 476 -24.97 -4.22 -0.84
C PHE A 476 -25.01 -5.11 -2.10
N TYR A 477 -23.90 -5.79 -2.42
CA TYR A 477 -23.85 -6.72 -3.55
C TYR A 477 -24.78 -7.94 -3.40
N ALA A 478 -25.08 -8.37 -2.16
CA ALA A 478 -25.98 -9.49 -1.90
C ALA A 478 -27.45 -9.14 -2.22
N MET A 479 -27.87 -7.90 -1.96
CA MET A 479 -29.22 -7.39 -2.28
C MET A 479 -29.47 -7.25 -3.80
N LEU A 480 -28.43 -6.99 -4.59
CA LEU A 480 -28.54 -6.78 -6.04
C LEU A 480 -29.08 -8.02 -6.77
N GLY A 481 -30.05 -7.84 -7.65
CA GLY A 481 -30.69 -8.93 -8.40
C GLY A 481 -31.46 -9.91 -7.51
N ARG A 482 -32.01 -9.40 -6.40
CA ARG A 482 -32.90 -10.11 -5.46
C ARG A 482 -33.93 -9.16 -4.86
N GLU A 483 -33.45 -8.19 -4.09
CA GLU A 483 -34.26 -7.19 -3.37
C GLU A 483 -34.21 -5.82 -4.06
N VAL A 484 -33.13 -5.56 -4.81
CA VAL A 484 -32.84 -4.27 -5.43
C VAL A 484 -32.27 -4.52 -6.82
N MET A 485 -32.76 -3.78 -7.84
CA MET A 485 -32.36 -3.94 -9.24
C MET A 485 -32.43 -5.42 -9.66
N GLU A 486 -33.64 -5.98 -9.73
CA GLU A 486 -33.88 -7.42 -9.99
C GLU A 486 -33.16 -7.93 -11.25
N HIS A 487 -33.07 -7.08 -12.28
CA HIS A 487 -32.38 -7.35 -13.54
C HIS A 487 -30.85 -7.24 -13.48
N PHE A 488 -30.25 -7.06 -12.30
CA PHE A 488 -28.79 -6.94 -12.14
C PHE A 488 -28.04 -8.17 -12.64
N SER A 489 -27.23 -7.97 -13.68
CA SER A 489 -26.35 -8.96 -14.29
C SER A 489 -24.89 -8.65 -13.91
N PRO A 490 -24.19 -9.50 -13.13
CA PRO A 490 -22.79 -9.30 -12.79
C PRO A 490 -21.85 -9.14 -13.98
N GLU A 491 -22.25 -9.65 -15.15
CA GLU A 491 -21.44 -9.64 -16.37
C GLU A 491 -21.77 -8.48 -17.31
N GLU A 492 -22.85 -7.73 -17.07
CA GLU A 492 -23.31 -6.68 -18.00
C GLU A 492 -23.55 -5.34 -17.29
N SER A 493 -24.17 -5.34 -16.12
CA SER A 493 -24.51 -4.11 -15.38
C SER A 493 -23.27 -3.33 -14.96
N THR A 494 -23.19 -2.10 -15.45
CA THR A 494 -22.13 -1.14 -15.15
C THR A 494 -22.34 -0.48 -13.80
N THR A 495 -21.30 0.22 -13.33
CA THR A 495 -21.37 1.02 -12.10
C THR A 495 -22.36 2.18 -12.26
N HIS A 496 -22.51 2.75 -13.46
CA HIS A 496 -23.57 3.74 -13.73
C HIS A 496 -24.96 3.17 -13.47
N ASP A 497 -25.24 1.97 -13.97
CA ASP A 497 -26.58 1.36 -13.87
C ASP A 497 -26.92 1.05 -12.41
N VAL A 498 -25.97 0.49 -11.66
CA VAL A 498 -26.14 0.23 -10.22
C VAL A 498 -26.27 1.54 -9.43
N VAL A 499 -25.57 2.62 -9.81
CA VAL A 499 -25.78 3.96 -9.20
C VAL A 499 -27.21 4.44 -9.40
N ARG A 500 -27.75 4.31 -10.62
CA ARG A 500 -29.08 4.79 -11.00
C ARG A 500 -30.22 3.94 -10.45
N GLN A 501 -30.13 2.62 -10.60
CA GLN A 501 -31.21 1.65 -10.31
C GLN A 501 -31.19 1.16 -8.86
N ALA A 502 -30.08 1.30 -8.12
CA ALA A 502 -29.95 0.80 -6.76
C ALA A 502 -29.50 1.86 -5.75
N ILE A 503 -28.35 2.52 -5.98
CA ILE A 503 -27.75 3.41 -4.96
C ILE A 503 -28.60 4.66 -4.72
N ILE A 504 -29.09 5.32 -5.79
CA ILE A 504 -29.96 6.49 -5.69
C ILE A 504 -31.29 6.16 -4.98
N PRO A 505 -32.08 5.15 -5.40
CA PRO A 505 -33.31 4.77 -4.68
C PRO A 505 -33.07 4.42 -3.20
N LEU A 506 -32.04 3.61 -2.90
CA LEU A 506 -31.74 3.20 -1.52
C LEU A 506 -31.23 4.32 -0.61
N SER A 507 -30.87 5.49 -1.16
CA SER A 507 -30.40 6.63 -0.38
C SER A 507 -31.41 7.79 -0.28
N LEU A 508 -32.65 7.58 -0.72
CA LEU A 508 -33.79 8.48 -0.46
C LEU A 508 -34.23 8.49 1.00
N HIS A 509 -34.07 7.35 1.67
CA HIS A 509 -34.44 7.17 3.07
C HIS A 509 -33.18 6.81 3.86
N MET A 510 -32.95 7.49 4.99
CA MET A 510 -32.06 6.92 6.00
C MET A 510 -32.75 5.65 6.53
N LYS A 511 -32.18 4.48 6.20
CA LYS A 511 -32.73 3.18 6.64
C LYS A 511 -32.60 3.05 8.15
N ARG A 512 -33.63 3.50 8.89
CA ARG A 512 -33.89 3.02 10.25
C ARG A 512 -34.32 1.57 10.16
N ARG A 513 -33.35 0.65 10.12
CA ARG A 513 -33.68 -0.78 10.09
C ARG A 513 -34.37 -1.14 11.39
N ARG A 514 -35.64 -1.50 11.31
CA ARG A 514 -36.45 -1.94 12.44
C ARG A 514 -36.40 -3.46 12.50
N PHE A 515 -35.98 -3.99 13.64
CA PHE A 515 -35.94 -5.43 13.89
C PHE A 515 -37.13 -5.79 14.75
N GLU A 516 -37.91 -6.77 14.30
CA GLU A 516 -39.02 -7.30 15.07
C GLU A 516 -38.51 -8.52 15.85
N VAL A 517 -38.23 -8.31 17.14
CA VAL A 517 -37.71 -9.34 18.05
C VAL A 517 -38.87 -9.93 18.82
N VAL A 518 -39.21 -11.18 18.50
CA VAL A 518 -40.22 -11.97 19.21
C VAL A 518 -39.50 -13.00 20.08
N ILE A 519 -39.75 -12.96 21.39
CA ILE A 519 -39.20 -13.94 22.35
C ILE A 519 -40.32 -14.89 22.75
N HIS A 520 -40.18 -16.17 22.38
CA HIS A 520 -41.15 -17.20 22.72
C HIS A 520 -40.84 -17.83 24.07
N GLU A 521 -41.86 -17.95 24.93
CA GLU A 521 -41.73 -18.62 26.22
C GLU A 521 -41.69 -20.14 26.01
N THR A 522 -40.54 -20.78 26.25
CA THR A 522 -40.47 -22.24 26.26
C THR A 522 -40.99 -22.79 27.60
N ALA A 523 -41.55 -24.00 27.62
CA ALA A 523 -42.01 -24.64 28.87
C ALA A 523 -40.88 -24.81 29.91
N ALA A 524 -39.63 -24.94 29.47
CA ALA A 524 -38.46 -24.96 30.34
C ALA A 524 -38.14 -23.56 30.90
N CYS A 525 -38.19 -22.53 30.05
CA CYS A 525 -38.01 -21.14 30.44
C CYS A 525 -39.07 -20.69 31.45
N LYS A 526 -40.36 -20.93 31.16
CA LYS A 526 -41.50 -20.66 32.05
C LYS A 526 -41.27 -21.20 33.46
N LYS A 527 -40.94 -22.49 33.57
CA LYS A 527 -40.71 -23.17 34.85
C LYS A 527 -39.58 -22.53 35.67
N ALA A 528 -38.51 -22.08 35.01
CA ALA A 528 -37.37 -21.46 35.67
C ALA A 528 -37.61 -19.96 35.99
N LEU A 529 -38.38 -19.25 35.16
CA LEU A 529 -38.87 -17.90 35.47
C LEU A 529 -39.84 -17.91 36.65
N ASP A 530 -40.76 -18.87 36.72
CA ASP A 530 -41.68 -19.00 37.86
C ASP A 530 -40.93 -19.38 39.15
N ALA A 531 -39.86 -20.18 39.05
CA ALA A 531 -38.94 -20.41 40.17
C ALA A 531 -38.23 -19.12 40.62
N LEU A 532 -37.74 -18.30 39.69
CA LEU A 532 -37.12 -17.00 40.01
C LEU A 532 -38.13 -16.00 40.61
N ARG A 533 -39.34 -15.90 40.06
CA ARG A 533 -40.45 -15.09 40.59
C ARG A 533 -40.85 -15.51 42.02
N SER A 534 -40.72 -16.79 42.36
CA SER A 534 -40.95 -17.27 43.73
C SER A 534 -39.84 -16.93 44.72
N ALA A 535 -38.66 -16.51 44.23
CA ALA A 535 -37.45 -16.27 45.01
C ALA A 535 -37.08 -14.79 45.20
N SER A 536 -37.59 -13.87 44.36
CA SER A 536 -37.37 -12.43 44.51
C SER A 536 -38.63 -11.60 44.28
N ALA A 537 -38.80 -10.54 45.08
CA ALA A 537 -39.70 -9.43 44.81
C ALA A 537 -38.84 -8.16 44.64
N PRO A 538 -38.91 -7.42 43.52
CA PRO A 538 -39.85 -7.57 42.40
C PRO A 538 -39.57 -8.80 41.50
N ALA A 539 -40.51 -9.07 40.59
CA ALA A 539 -40.36 -10.11 39.58
C ALA A 539 -39.30 -9.69 38.55
N PRO A 540 -38.33 -10.56 38.21
CA PRO A 540 -37.32 -10.23 37.23
C PRO A 540 -37.95 -10.07 35.84
N ALA A 541 -37.80 -8.89 35.24
CA ALA A 541 -38.09 -8.70 33.82
C ALA A 541 -36.92 -9.23 32.99
N LEU A 542 -37.22 -9.64 31.75
CA LEU A 542 -36.20 -9.81 30.73
C LEU A 542 -36.13 -8.47 29.97
N GLU A 543 -34.93 -7.97 29.77
CA GLU A 543 -34.64 -6.74 29.04
C GLU A 543 -33.81 -7.06 27.80
N ILE A 544 -34.16 -6.44 26.67
CA ILE A 544 -33.31 -6.39 25.49
C ILE A 544 -32.58 -5.04 25.52
N CYS A 545 -31.26 -5.07 25.63
CA CYS A 545 -30.42 -3.90 25.50
C CYS A 545 -29.65 -3.95 24.17
N VAL A 546 -29.52 -2.81 23.49
CA VAL A 546 -28.62 -2.70 22.33
C VAL A 546 -27.17 -2.54 22.82
N ALA A 547 -26.34 -3.56 22.62
CA ALA A 547 -24.94 -3.57 23.03
C ALA A 547 -24.04 -3.02 21.93
N LYS A 548 -23.78 -1.70 21.98
CA LYS A 548 -22.83 -1.03 21.10
C LYS A 548 -21.40 -1.49 21.34
N LYS A 549 -20.73 -1.91 20.29
CA LYS A 549 -19.40 -2.53 20.34
C LYS A 549 -18.30 -1.48 20.39
N GLY A 550 -17.77 -1.24 21.59
CA GLY A 550 -16.67 -0.29 21.84
C GLY A 550 -16.79 0.48 23.14
N LEU A 551 -17.99 0.53 23.73
CA LEU A 551 -18.33 1.30 24.93
C LEU A 551 -18.31 0.49 26.24
N VAL A 552 -17.69 -0.69 26.25
CA VAL A 552 -17.52 -1.51 27.47
C VAL A 552 -16.38 -0.92 28.32
N GLY A 553 -16.64 0.25 28.92
CA GLY A 553 -15.67 1.08 29.64
C GLY A 553 -16.31 1.94 30.73
N GLU A 554 -16.79 1.30 31.80
CA GLU A 554 -17.17 1.82 33.13
C GLU A 554 -18.10 3.05 33.30
N ARG A 555 -18.35 3.93 32.31
CA ARG A 555 -19.23 5.12 32.51
C ARG A 555 -20.15 5.47 31.34
N GLY A 556 -21.37 4.96 31.42
CA GLY A 556 -22.51 5.86 31.56
C GLY A 556 -23.22 6.39 30.31
N GLU A 557 -23.03 5.80 29.12
CA GLU A 557 -24.01 6.01 28.04
C GLU A 557 -25.23 5.10 28.22
N ARG A 558 -26.42 5.67 28.02
CA ARG A 558 -27.69 4.95 28.17
C ARG A 558 -27.88 3.96 27.02
N ALA A 559 -27.63 2.68 27.28
CA ALA A 559 -28.20 1.63 26.44
C ALA A 559 -29.73 1.78 26.43
N VAL A 560 -30.34 1.76 25.25
CA VAL A 560 -31.79 1.69 25.15
C VAL A 560 -32.19 0.28 25.56
N SER A 561 -32.93 0.17 26.66
CA SER A 561 -33.49 -1.07 27.18
C SER A 561 -34.96 -1.15 26.80
N TYR A 562 -35.36 -2.30 26.25
CA TYR A 562 -36.72 -2.65 25.92
C TYR A 562 -37.18 -3.74 26.90
N ALA A 563 -38.22 -3.47 27.68
CA ALA A 563 -38.84 -4.47 28.54
C ALA A 563 -39.51 -5.55 27.67
N VAL A 564 -39.20 -6.82 27.91
CA VAL A 564 -39.75 -7.92 27.13
C VAL A 564 -41.14 -8.28 27.59
N ILE A 565 -42.09 -8.25 26.65
CA ILE A 565 -43.38 -8.91 26.76
C ILE A 565 -43.29 -10.22 25.98
N TRP A 566 -43.68 -11.33 26.60
CA TRP A 566 -43.54 -12.67 26.04
C TRP A 566 -44.51 -12.90 24.88
N ASP A 567 -44.02 -13.53 23.81
CA ASP A 567 -44.75 -13.79 22.56
C ASP A 567 -45.27 -12.53 21.82
N GLU A 568 -44.96 -11.33 22.30
CA GLU A 568 -45.19 -10.07 21.60
C GLU A 568 -43.96 -9.63 20.79
N ALA A 569 -44.24 -8.86 19.75
CA ALA A 569 -43.26 -8.33 18.80
C ALA A 569 -42.64 -7.01 19.33
N ILE A 570 -41.36 -7.05 19.68
CA ILE A 570 -40.63 -5.86 20.15
C ILE A 570 -39.90 -5.25 18.97
N LEU A 571 -40.27 -4.02 18.61
CA LEU A 571 -39.62 -3.27 17.54
C LEU A 571 -38.35 -2.60 18.06
N VAL A 572 -37.19 -3.17 17.74
CA VAL A 572 -35.87 -2.60 18.05
C VAL A 572 -35.38 -1.82 16.84
N GLU A 573 -35.38 -0.49 16.95
CA GLU A 573 -34.97 0.43 15.89
C GLU A 573 -33.49 0.82 16.01
N ASP A 574 -32.95 1.47 14.97
CA ASP A 574 -31.62 2.11 14.96
C ASP A 574 -30.42 1.18 15.32
N LEU A 575 -30.56 -0.13 15.09
CA LEU A 575 -29.49 -1.14 15.25
C LEU A 575 -28.39 -1.02 14.18
N CYS A 576 -27.14 -0.89 14.60
CA CYS A 576 -25.96 -0.80 13.72
C CYS A 576 -25.32 -2.18 13.46
N LEU A 577 -24.58 -2.34 12.35
CA LEU A 577 -23.94 -3.62 11.95
C LEU A 577 -23.00 -4.26 12.99
N ASP A 578 -22.47 -3.48 13.92
CA ASP A 578 -21.62 -3.94 15.01
C ASP A 578 -22.36 -4.10 16.36
N ASP A 579 -23.62 -3.67 16.45
CA ASP A 579 -24.41 -3.73 17.67
C ASP A 579 -24.92 -5.15 17.93
N GLY A 580 -24.61 -5.69 19.11
CA GLY A 580 -25.19 -6.94 19.58
C GLY A 580 -26.57 -6.70 20.21
N LEU A 581 -27.44 -7.70 20.17
CA LEU A 581 -28.61 -7.75 21.04
C LEU A 581 -28.21 -8.43 22.35
N LEU A 582 -28.20 -7.66 23.44
CA LEU A 582 -27.90 -8.13 24.78
C LEU A 582 -29.20 -8.44 25.52
N PHE A 583 -29.50 -9.71 25.69
CA PHE A 583 -30.61 -10.19 26.50
C PHE A 583 -30.10 -10.26 27.94
N ARG A 584 -30.71 -9.49 28.85
CA ARG A 584 -30.31 -9.39 30.27
C ARG A 584 -31.53 -9.60 31.16
N VAL A 585 -31.37 -10.32 32.26
CA VAL A 585 -32.39 -10.37 33.31
C VAL A 585 -32.19 -9.19 34.26
N SER A 586 -33.24 -8.40 34.52
CA SER A 586 -33.20 -7.30 35.48
C SER A 586 -32.67 -7.78 36.84
N ASP A 587 -31.94 -6.91 37.55
CA ASP A 587 -31.27 -7.17 38.83
C ASP A 587 -30.13 -8.22 38.82
N LYS A 588 -29.78 -8.83 37.68
CA LYS A 588 -28.63 -9.78 37.58
C LYS A 588 -27.77 -9.55 36.33
N GLU A 589 -26.76 -8.68 36.45
CA GLU A 589 -25.82 -8.42 35.34
C GLU A 589 -25.05 -9.66 34.85
N GLU A 590 -24.81 -10.63 35.74
CA GLU A 590 -24.17 -11.92 35.42
C GLU A 590 -25.02 -12.77 34.44
N LEU A 591 -26.35 -12.59 34.44
CA LEU A 591 -27.28 -13.25 33.52
C LEU A 591 -27.49 -12.40 32.27
N SER A 592 -26.46 -12.33 31.43
CA SER A 592 -26.58 -11.69 30.11
C SER A 592 -26.00 -12.51 28.96
N LEU A 593 -26.70 -12.48 27.83
CA LEU A 593 -26.32 -13.12 26.58
C LEU A 593 -26.23 -12.07 25.49
N THR A 594 -25.06 -11.91 24.87
CA THR A 594 -24.92 -11.10 23.67
C THR A 594 -25.10 -11.99 22.44
N VAL A 595 -26.16 -11.75 21.67
CA VAL A 595 -26.26 -12.29 20.31
C VAL A 595 -25.47 -11.34 19.41
N ALA A 596 -24.45 -11.86 18.75
CA ALA A 596 -23.65 -11.06 17.84
C ALA A 596 -24.49 -10.64 16.64
N ALA A 597 -24.34 -9.40 16.22
CA ALA A 597 -25.03 -8.82 15.07
C ALA A 597 -25.08 -9.79 13.87
N THR A 598 -23.92 -10.38 13.53
CA THR A 598 -23.71 -11.35 12.43
C THR A 598 -24.67 -12.51 12.39
N ASP A 599 -25.28 -12.87 13.52
CA ASP A 599 -26.06 -14.08 13.68
C ASP A 599 -27.57 -13.81 13.45
N PHE A 600 -28.00 -12.54 13.44
CA PHE A 600 -29.40 -12.12 13.23
C PHE A 600 -29.66 -11.18 12.06
N TRP A 601 -28.64 -10.68 11.34
CA TRP A 601 -28.82 -9.81 10.15
C TRP A 601 -29.63 -10.42 8.99
N GLN A 602 -29.83 -11.74 8.95
CA GLN A 602 -30.65 -12.44 7.95
C GLN A 602 -31.99 -12.92 8.53
N GLY A 603 -32.38 -12.37 9.69
CA GLY A 603 -33.29 -13.01 10.62
C GLY A 603 -32.60 -14.12 11.40
N PHE A 604 -33.10 -14.40 12.60
CA PHE A 604 -32.66 -15.51 13.44
C PHE A 604 -33.88 -16.28 13.94
N LYS A 605 -33.78 -17.61 14.02
CA LYS A 605 -34.79 -18.42 14.69
C LYS A 605 -34.13 -19.62 15.34
N GLY A 606 -34.08 -19.65 16.67
CA GLY A 606 -33.47 -20.76 17.39
C GLY A 606 -33.41 -20.59 18.90
N PRO A 607 -32.95 -21.65 19.61
CA PRO A 607 -32.75 -21.63 21.04
C PRO A 607 -31.44 -20.92 21.43
N PHE A 608 -31.51 -20.16 22.51
CA PHE A 608 -30.40 -19.55 23.22
C PHE A 608 -30.39 -20.07 24.66
N GLN A 609 -29.20 -20.42 25.18
CA GLN A 609 -29.04 -20.78 26.58
C GLN A 609 -28.49 -19.60 27.38
N LEU A 610 -29.29 -19.11 28.33
CA LEU A 610 -28.94 -18.08 29.30
C LEU A 610 -28.87 -18.75 30.68
N ASP A 611 -27.67 -19.24 31.05
CA ASP A 611 -27.37 -19.87 32.34
C ASP A 611 -28.38 -20.98 32.76
N GLY A 612 -28.74 -21.84 31.81
CA GLY A 612 -29.71 -22.93 31.99
C GLY A 612 -31.16 -22.61 31.60
N LEU A 613 -31.50 -21.35 31.31
CA LEU A 613 -32.75 -20.97 30.64
C LEU A 613 -32.61 -21.19 29.13
N GLU A 614 -33.45 -22.02 28.52
CA GLU A 614 -33.54 -22.14 27.05
C GLU A 614 -34.62 -21.20 26.50
N LEU A 615 -34.20 -20.05 25.99
CA LEU A 615 -35.03 -19.03 25.35
C LEU A 615 -35.14 -19.34 23.85
N HIS A 616 -36.33 -19.38 23.26
CA HIS A 616 -36.44 -19.53 21.81
C HIS A 616 -36.77 -18.17 21.18
N VAL A 617 -35.77 -17.55 20.55
CA VAL A 617 -35.90 -16.19 20.00
C VAL A 617 -36.08 -16.27 18.49
N THR A 618 -37.06 -15.50 17.99
CA THR A 618 -37.29 -15.25 16.58
C THR A 618 -37.03 -13.76 16.31
N ILE A 619 -35.96 -13.45 15.59
CA ILE A 619 -35.66 -12.10 15.12
C ILE A 619 -36.06 -12.04 13.64
N LEU A 620 -37.02 -11.19 13.31
CA LEU A 620 -37.42 -10.90 11.94
C LEU A 620 -36.86 -9.52 11.56
N VAL A 621 -36.30 -9.41 10.36
CA VAL A 621 -35.89 -8.11 9.81
C VAL A 621 -37.11 -7.53 9.12
N LYS A 622 -37.67 -6.45 9.66
CA LYS A 622 -38.81 -5.76 9.04
C LYS A 622 -38.26 -4.69 8.10
N SER A 623 -38.70 -4.69 6.85
CA SER A 623 -38.33 -3.63 5.92
C SER A 623 -39.42 -2.55 5.94
N ASP A 624 -39.04 -1.27 5.80
CA ASP A 624 -40.02 -0.19 5.70
C ASP A 624 -40.96 -0.33 4.48
N LEU A 625 -40.61 -1.20 3.53
CA LEU A 625 -41.42 -1.53 2.35
C LEU A 625 -42.62 -2.43 2.68
N ASP A 626 -42.52 -3.24 3.74
CA ASP A 626 -43.60 -4.17 4.13
C ASP A 626 -44.81 -3.42 4.70
N GLU A 627 -44.58 -2.27 5.35
CA GLU A 627 -45.63 -1.44 5.96
C GLU A 627 -46.50 -0.77 4.88
N VAL A 628 -45.89 -0.27 3.79
CA VAL A 628 -46.57 0.39 2.67
C VAL A 628 -47.47 -0.54 1.84
N GLN A 629 -47.24 -1.86 1.90
CA GLN A 629 -48.04 -2.86 1.17
C GLN A 629 -49.12 -3.54 2.03
N SER A 630 -49.24 -3.18 3.31
CA SER A 630 -50.03 -3.95 4.30
C SER A 630 -51.22 -3.21 4.91
N GLU A 631 -51.49 -1.95 4.53
CA GLU A 631 -52.79 -1.34 4.85
C GLU A 631 -53.91 -2.06 4.05
N PRO A 632 -54.90 -2.67 4.71
CA PRO A 632 -56.02 -3.26 4.01
C PRO A 632 -56.93 -2.13 3.50
N ASN A 633 -57.12 -2.05 2.18
CA ASN A 633 -58.23 -1.28 1.62
C ASN A 633 -59.54 -1.83 2.18
N GLU A 634 -60.18 -1.07 3.08
CA GLU A 634 -61.59 -1.28 3.43
C GLU A 634 -62.45 -0.89 2.21
N GLU A 635 -62.64 -1.84 1.29
CA GLU A 635 -63.61 -1.69 0.21
C GLU A 635 -65.04 -1.74 0.77
N GLU A 636 -65.65 -0.56 0.98
CA GLU A 636 -67.10 -0.45 1.12
C GLU A 636 -67.79 -1.03 -0.14
N GLY A 637 -68.74 -1.93 0.09
CA GLY A 637 -69.30 -2.78 -0.97
C GLY A 637 -70.14 -2.02 -2.00
N GLY A 638 -69.78 -2.19 -3.28
CA GLY A 638 -70.52 -1.66 -4.44
C GLY A 638 -70.82 -2.75 -5.48
N ASN A 639 -71.83 -3.59 -5.22
CA ASN A 639 -72.16 -4.73 -6.07
C ASN A 639 -72.85 -4.27 -7.38
N GLN A 640 -72.13 -4.21 -8.51
CA GLN A 640 -72.75 -4.04 -9.83
C GLN A 640 -71.97 -4.70 -10.98
N THR A 641 -72.48 -5.84 -11.43
CA THR A 641 -72.11 -6.48 -12.70
C THR A 641 -72.59 -5.65 -13.90
N CYS A 642 -71.73 -5.41 -14.88
CA CYS A 642 -72.13 -5.34 -16.29
C CYS A 642 -70.98 -5.77 -17.22
N GLN A 643 -71.34 -6.21 -18.42
CA GLN A 643 -70.49 -6.98 -19.32
C GLN A 643 -69.62 -6.10 -20.23
N ALA A 644 -68.58 -6.71 -20.78
CA ALA A 644 -67.76 -6.10 -21.81
C ALA A 644 -68.51 -6.00 -23.14
N GLU A 645 -68.31 -4.90 -23.87
CA GLU A 645 -68.40 -4.91 -25.33
C GLU A 645 -67.40 -3.93 -25.93
N ALA A 646 -66.68 -4.39 -26.96
CA ALA A 646 -65.64 -3.61 -27.63
C ALA A 646 -66.13 -3.14 -29.00
N THR A 647 -66.06 -1.82 -29.26
CA THR A 647 -66.13 -1.30 -30.63
C THR A 647 -65.17 -0.14 -30.84
N ALA A 648 -64.41 -0.21 -31.92
CA ALA A 648 -63.54 0.87 -32.39
C ALA A 648 -64.36 1.93 -33.14
N ALA A 649 -64.01 3.21 -32.96
CA ALA A 649 -64.53 4.31 -33.77
C ALA A 649 -63.39 5.26 -34.20
N LYS A 650 -63.57 5.87 -35.37
CA LYS A 650 -62.51 6.47 -36.20
C LYS A 650 -62.99 7.81 -36.76
N VAL A 651 -62.57 8.92 -36.17
CA VAL A 651 -62.85 10.30 -36.63
C VAL A 651 -61.59 11.13 -36.31
N GLN A 652 -60.74 11.49 -37.27
CA GLN A 652 -60.88 12.44 -38.39
C GLN A 652 -60.85 13.91 -37.94
N ALA A 653 -59.90 14.66 -38.52
CA ALA A 653 -59.48 15.97 -38.05
C ALA A 653 -60.41 17.13 -38.44
N ARG A 654 -60.41 18.19 -37.62
CA ARG A 654 -60.66 19.58 -38.02
C ARG A 654 -60.00 20.54 -37.04
N GLY A 655 -59.12 21.40 -37.53
CA GLY A 655 -58.46 22.43 -36.72
C GLY A 655 -59.18 23.78 -36.80
N VAL A 656 -58.97 24.63 -35.78
CA VAL A 656 -59.35 26.06 -35.76
C VAL A 656 -58.29 26.84 -34.98
N MET A 657 -57.80 27.94 -35.55
CA MET A 657 -56.94 28.95 -34.90
C MET A 657 -57.77 29.83 -33.94
N PRO A 658 -57.18 30.46 -32.92
CA PRO A 658 -56.90 31.89 -33.09
C PRO A 658 -55.59 32.42 -32.47
N SER A 659 -55.34 33.69 -32.78
CA SER A 659 -54.11 34.48 -32.69
C SER A 659 -53.91 35.32 -31.41
N SER A 660 -52.66 35.77 -31.21
CA SER A 660 -52.23 37.00 -30.51
C SER A 660 -52.26 36.99 -28.96
N ALA A 661 -51.40 37.72 -28.21
CA ALA A 661 -50.45 38.79 -28.59
C ALA A 661 -49.23 38.89 -27.64
N ASN A 662 -48.14 39.53 -28.11
CA ASN A 662 -47.20 40.50 -27.48
C ASN A 662 -47.12 40.61 -25.92
N ALA A 663 -45.98 40.87 -25.24
CA ALA A 663 -44.55 41.10 -25.54
C ALA A 663 -43.81 41.26 -24.16
N PRO A 664 -42.61 41.87 -24.05
CA PRO A 664 -41.27 41.45 -24.49
C PRO A 664 -40.28 41.16 -23.33
N LEU A 665 -39.10 40.61 -23.64
CA LEU A 665 -37.90 40.59 -22.77
C LEU A 665 -36.71 41.26 -23.50
N PRO A 666 -35.74 41.87 -22.78
CA PRO A 666 -34.81 42.82 -23.38
C PRO A 666 -33.56 42.19 -24.01
N GLU A 667 -32.97 42.95 -24.92
CA GLU A 667 -31.75 42.64 -25.66
C GLU A 667 -30.50 42.62 -24.77
N CYS A 668 -29.50 41.83 -25.15
CA CYS A 668 -28.10 42.09 -24.81
C CYS A 668 -27.22 41.78 -26.04
N LEU A 669 -26.28 42.68 -26.32
CA LEU A 669 -25.63 42.83 -27.62
C LEU A 669 -24.32 42.05 -27.78
N SER A 670 -24.18 41.42 -28.96
CA SER A 670 -22.97 41.27 -29.78
C SER A 670 -21.60 40.95 -29.13
N CYS A 671 -21.00 39.86 -29.60
CA CYS A 671 -19.72 39.92 -30.34
C CYS A 671 -19.63 38.72 -31.29
N GLY A 672 -19.19 38.94 -32.53
CA GLY A 672 -19.09 37.88 -33.54
C GLY A 672 -17.69 37.83 -34.17
N ALA A 673 -17.32 36.64 -34.67
CA ALA A 673 -16.23 36.46 -35.63
C ALA A 673 -16.46 35.20 -36.47
N ALA A 674 -16.24 35.34 -37.77
CA ALA A 674 -16.64 34.42 -38.84
C ALA A 674 -16.06 33.00 -38.81
N GLY A 675 -16.89 32.03 -39.22
CA GLY A 675 -16.69 31.33 -40.49
C GLY A 675 -15.87 30.03 -40.51
N MET A 676 -16.55 28.89 -40.72
CA MET A 676 -16.39 28.06 -41.92
C MET A 676 -17.46 26.95 -41.97
N ASP A 677 -17.97 26.67 -43.16
CA ASP A 677 -19.07 25.74 -43.40
C ASP A 677 -18.62 24.27 -43.43
N GLU A 678 -19.39 23.38 -42.82
CA GLU A 678 -19.63 22.03 -43.36
C GLU A 678 -20.98 21.49 -42.85
N GLU A 679 -21.97 21.36 -43.74
CA GLU A 679 -23.31 20.87 -43.40
C GLU A 679 -23.31 19.35 -43.14
N VAL A 680 -23.60 18.94 -41.91
CA VAL A 680 -24.05 17.57 -41.61
C VAL A 680 -25.51 17.61 -41.17
N ASN A 681 -26.39 17.34 -42.12
CA ASN A 681 -27.84 17.39 -41.96
C ASN A 681 -28.35 16.22 -41.09
N VAL A 682 -28.61 16.49 -39.81
CA VAL A 682 -29.29 15.56 -38.90
C VAL A 682 -30.70 16.10 -38.62
N GLN A 683 -31.69 15.49 -39.26
CA GLN A 683 -33.11 15.74 -38.97
C GLN A 683 -33.44 15.26 -37.55
N ILE A 684 -33.57 16.20 -36.60
CA ILE A 684 -34.13 15.91 -35.28
C ILE A 684 -35.65 15.89 -35.39
N LEU A 685 -36.24 14.70 -35.28
CA LEU A 685 -37.69 14.51 -35.14
C LEU A 685 -38.14 14.97 -33.74
N THR A 686 -38.48 16.26 -33.61
CA THR A 686 -39.15 16.79 -32.41
C THR A 686 -40.66 16.54 -32.47
N SER A 687 -41.07 15.28 -32.26
CA SER A 687 -42.47 14.92 -31.97
C SER A 687 -42.51 13.58 -31.22
N GLY A 688 -42.51 13.66 -29.89
CA GLY A 688 -42.68 12.52 -28.99
C GLY A 688 -43.17 13.08 -27.65
N ASP A 689 -44.27 12.53 -27.16
CA ASP A 689 -45.07 13.16 -26.11
C ASP A 689 -44.29 13.32 -24.79
N MET A 690 -44.36 14.52 -24.19
CA MET A 690 -44.03 14.65 -22.78
C MET A 690 -45.08 13.87 -21.99
N VAL A 691 -44.66 12.80 -21.32
CA VAL A 691 -45.47 12.17 -20.27
C VAL A 691 -45.58 13.18 -19.13
N ASP A 692 -46.74 13.83 -19.07
CA ASP A 692 -47.04 14.84 -18.06
C ASP A 692 -47.32 14.15 -16.72
N CYS A 693 -46.31 14.10 -15.85
CA CYS A 693 -46.39 13.48 -14.52
C CYS A 693 -47.28 14.27 -13.52
N SER A 694 -48.03 15.29 -13.97
CA SER A 694 -48.87 16.13 -13.11
C SER A 694 -50.21 15.51 -12.67
N ASN A 695 -50.58 14.32 -13.18
CA ASN A 695 -51.82 13.61 -12.84
C ASN A 695 -51.66 12.50 -11.79
N VAL A 696 -50.70 12.63 -10.86
CA VAL A 696 -50.83 11.96 -9.55
C VAL A 696 -51.79 12.79 -8.69
N SER A 697 -52.86 12.14 -8.26
CA SER A 697 -54.01 12.71 -7.54
C SER A 697 -53.66 13.79 -6.51
N GLN A 698 -54.41 14.91 -6.54
CA GLN A 698 -54.41 15.96 -5.51
C GLN A 698 -55.03 15.46 -4.17
N GLY A 699 -54.37 14.49 -3.52
CA GLY A 699 -54.57 14.22 -2.11
C GLY A 699 -54.07 15.41 -1.28
N ARG A 700 -54.92 16.01 -0.46
CA ARG A 700 -54.53 17.11 0.45
C ARG A 700 -53.70 16.59 1.64
N GLY A 701 -52.46 16.20 1.36
CA GLY A 701 -51.43 15.89 2.34
C GLY A 701 -50.10 16.42 1.83
N GLY A 702 -49.63 17.54 2.37
CA GLY A 702 -48.38 18.18 1.93
C GLY A 702 -47.14 17.45 2.42
N GLU A 703 -46.93 16.20 1.98
CA GLU A 703 -45.70 15.48 2.25
C GLU A 703 -44.52 16.24 1.62
N LYS A 704 -43.62 16.71 2.48
CA LYS A 704 -42.34 17.27 2.04
C LYS A 704 -41.54 16.12 1.42
N GLY A 705 -41.44 16.13 0.08
CA GLY A 705 -40.74 15.08 -0.67
C GLY A 705 -39.36 14.76 -0.07
N ALA A 706 -39.05 13.47 0.04
CA ALA A 706 -37.88 13.00 0.76
C ALA A 706 -36.57 13.65 0.25
N TYR A 707 -35.71 14.03 1.18
CA TYR A 707 -34.36 14.51 0.88
C TYR A 707 -33.43 13.30 0.76
N GLY A 708 -32.86 13.10 -0.43
CA GLY A 708 -31.88 12.06 -0.67
C GLY A 708 -30.48 12.41 -0.14
N HIS A 709 -29.81 11.39 0.40
CA HIS A 709 -28.51 11.44 1.05
C HIS A 709 -27.44 10.69 0.24
N ALA A 710 -26.17 10.79 0.66
CA ALA A 710 -25.13 9.86 0.18
C ALA A 710 -25.37 8.47 0.76
N TYR A 711 -25.30 7.41 -0.05
CA TYR A 711 -25.55 6.04 0.41
C TYR A 711 -24.63 5.63 1.56
N ALA A 712 -23.35 6.03 1.54
CA ALA A 712 -22.45 5.77 2.66
C ALA A 712 -22.97 6.38 3.99
N ALA A 713 -23.62 7.54 3.94
CA ALA A 713 -24.23 8.17 5.12
C ALA A 713 -25.56 7.51 5.55
N THR A 714 -26.23 6.71 4.70
CA THR A 714 -27.44 5.97 5.08
C THR A 714 -27.16 4.58 5.64
N VAL A 715 -25.93 4.06 5.50
CA VAL A 715 -25.52 2.75 6.04
C VAL A 715 -24.43 2.81 7.10
N ASN A 716 -23.86 3.99 7.34
CA ASN A 716 -22.95 4.26 8.45
C ASN A 716 -23.73 4.92 9.59
N SER A 717 -23.66 4.36 10.79
CA SER A 717 -24.14 5.00 12.01
C SER A 717 -23.21 6.10 12.51
N GLU A 718 -21.91 5.97 12.23
CA GLU A 718 -20.85 6.90 12.63
C GLU A 718 -19.89 7.18 11.45
N PRO A 719 -19.14 8.29 11.44
CA PRO A 719 -18.15 8.59 10.40
C PRO A 719 -17.10 7.47 10.19
N CYS A 720 -17.28 6.68 9.13
CA CYS A 720 -16.36 5.61 8.74
C CYS A 720 -15.16 6.19 7.98
N MET A 721 -14.06 6.46 8.67
CA MET A 721 -12.86 7.04 8.07
C MET A 721 -12.12 6.03 7.15
N PRO A 722 -12.06 6.28 5.83
CA PRO A 722 -11.49 5.37 4.85
C PRO A 722 -9.96 5.33 4.91
N LEU A 723 -9.39 4.14 4.80
CA LEU A 723 -7.93 3.96 4.70
C LEU A 723 -7.43 4.10 3.26
N LYS A 724 -8.32 3.88 2.29
CA LYS A 724 -8.00 3.87 0.87
C LYS A 724 -9.07 4.57 0.05
N MET A 725 -8.67 5.37 -0.92
CA MET A 725 -9.59 5.95 -1.90
C MET A 725 -9.62 5.10 -3.18
N VAL A 726 -10.80 4.86 -3.76
CA VAL A 726 -10.95 4.04 -4.97
C VAL A 726 -11.21 4.93 -6.17
N THR A 727 -10.34 4.85 -7.19
CA THR A 727 -10.62 5.43 -8.51
C THR A 727 -11.07 4.34 -9.47
N HIS A 728 -12.22 4.60 -10.08
CA HIS A 728 -12.89 3.73 -11.03
C HIS A 728 -13.49 4.59 -12.15
N SER A 729 -13.99 3.92 -13.19
CA SER A 729 -14.87 4.54 -14.18
C SER A 729 -16.30 4.03 -13.94
N TRP A 730 -17.27 4.80 -14.43
CA TRP A 730 -18.70 4.46 -14.31
C TRP A 730 -19.14 3.45 -15.37
N ARG A 731 -18.41 3.34 -16.50
CA ARG A 731 -18.60 2.29 -17.52
C ARG A 731 -18.13 0.91 -17.02
N ASN A 732 -17.28 0.84 -16.00
CA ASN A 732 -16.81 -0.42 -15.44
C ASN A 732 -17.98 -1.26 -14.92
N LYS A 733 -17.98 -2.56 -15.24
CA LYS A 733 -18.90 -3.55 -14.65
C LYS A 733 -18.85 -3.45 -13.14
N PHE A 734 -19.99 -3.36 -12.48
CA PHE A 734 -20.01 -3.11 -11.03
C PHE A 734 -19.34 -4.24 -10.23
N SER A 735 -19.49 -5.48 -10.69
CA SER A 735 -18.78 -6.67 -10.18
C SER A 735 -17.25 -6.52 -10.25
N PHE A 736 -16.71 -5.87 -11.29
CA PHE A 736 -15.26 -5.69 -11.48
C PHE A 736 -14.71 -4.59 -10.59
N LEU A 737 -15.47 -3.51 -10.36
CA LEU A 737 -15.14 -2.51 -9.35
C LEU A 737 -15.01 -3.16 -7.97
N LEU A 738 -16.03 -3.93 -7.56
CA LEU A 738 -16.01 -4.60 -6.27
C LEU A 738 -14.89 -5.66 -6.20
N ALA A 739 -14.70 -6.47 -7.25
CA ALA A 739 -13.62 -7.45 -7.31
C ALA A 739 -12.22 -6.81 -7.15
N ALA A 740 -11.99 -5.63 -7.73
CA ALA A 740 -10.73 -4.90 -7.56
C ALA A 740 -10.49 -4.44 -6.11
N ILE A 741 -11.53 -3.96 -5.41
CA ILE A 741 -11.47 -3.58 -3.99
C ILE A 741 -11.18 -4.81 -3.11
N LEU A 742 -11.90 -5.91 -3.35
CA LEU A 742 -11.72 -7.19 -2.65
C LEU A 742 -10.33 -7.79 -2.91
N ALA A 743 -9.81 -7.69 -4.15
CA ALA A 743 -8.46 -8.06 -4.50
C ALA A 743 -7.43 -7.22 -3.73
N ASP A 744 -7.69 -5.93 -3.54
CA ASP A 744 -6.81 -5.08 -2.74
C ASP A 744 -6.74 -5.50 -1.27
N ALA A 745 -7.88 -5.73 -0.64
CA ALA A 745 -7.93 -6.24 0.72
C ALA A 745 -7.22 -7.59 0.90
N LEU A 746 -7.34 -8.48 -0.08
CA LEU A 746 -6.68 -9.78 -0.09
C LEU A 746 -5.21 -9.72 -0.54
N ASN A 747 -4.64 -8.52 -0.77
CA ASN A 747 -3.30 -8.29 -1.33
C ASN A 747 -3.06 -9.06 -2.66
N SER A 748 -4.11 -9.27 -3.44
CA SER A 748 -4.03 -9.80 -4.80
C SER A 748 -3.77 -8.68 -5.81
N GLU A 749 -2.89 -8.95 -6.77
CA GLU A 749 -2.60 -8.09 -7.92
C GLU A 749 -3.70 -8.14 -9.00
N LYS A 750 -4.35 -9.31 -9.10
CA LYS A 750 -5.39 -9.61 -10.10
C LYS A 750 -6.73 -9.86 -9.43
N TYR A 751 -7.81 -9.60 -10.14
CA TYR A 751 -9.16 -9.75 -9.60
C TYR A 751 -10.08 -10.69 -10.38
N ASP A 752 -9.62 -11.30 -11.48
CA ASP A 752 -10.33 -12.30 -12.28
C ASP A 752 -11.03 -13.40 -11.45
N GLN A 753 -10.29 -14.05 -10.55
CA GLN A 753 -10.84 -15.10 -9.67
C GLN A 753 -11.93 -14.58 -8.72
N ILE A 754 -11.83 -13.32 -8.30
CA ILE A 754 -12.80 -12.72 -7.38
C ILE A 754 -14.04 -12.23 -8.15
N ALA A 755 -13.87 -11.70 -9.36
CA ALA A 755 -14.96 -11.37 -10.26
C ALA A 755 -15.78 -12.62 -10.61
N GLN A 756 -15.12 -13.75 -10.88
CA GLN A 756 -15.80 -15.04 -11.07
C GLN A 756 -16.59 -15.46 -9.82
N LEU A 757 -16.01 -15.36 -8.62
CA LEU A 757 -16.72 -15.67 -7.38
C LEU A 757 -17.92 -14.75 -7.09
N LEU A 758 -17.87 -13.48 -7.53
CA LEU A 758 -18.98 -12.54 -7.45
C LEU A 758 -20.08 -12.86 -8.48
N ALA A 759 -19.71 -13.21 -9.71
CA ALA A 759 -20.65 -13.62 -10.76
C ALA A 759 -21.38 -14.92 -10.38
N GLU A 760 -20.65 -15.91 -9.87
CA GLU A 760 -21.21 -17.16 -9.33
C GLU A 760 -21.94 -16.99 -7.97
N ARG A 761 -22.08 -15.75 -7.47
CA ARG A 761 -22.66 -15.37 -6.16
C ARG A 761 -22.10 -16.16 -4.96
N GLN A 762 -20.84 -16.59 -5.01
CA GLN A 762 -20.17 -17.39 -3.97
C GLN A 762 -19.60 -16.52 -2.83
N LEU A 763 -20.40 -15.57 -2.33
CA LEU A 763 -20.00 -14.58 -1.33
C LEU A 763 -19.42 -15.22 -0.07
N GLY A 764 -19.97 -16.36 0.37
CA GLY A 764 -19.45 -17.11 1.52
C GLY A 764 -18.02 -17.66 1.35
N LYS A 765 -17.46 -17.76 0.13
CA LYS A 765 -16.02 -18.04 -0.06
C LYS A 765 -15.18 -16.77 0.10
N ILE A 766 -15.66 -15.65 -0.43
CA ILE A 766 -15.02 -14.33 -0.34
C ILE A 766 -14.95 -13.86 1.13
N VAL A 767 -16.09 -13.89 1.84
CA VAL A 767 -16.19 -13.52 3.27
C VAL A 767 -15.21 -14.33 4.12
N ARG A 768 -15.16 -15.66 3.96
CA ARG A 768 -14.19 -16.51 4.70
C ARG A 768 -12.73 -16.18 4.38
N ALA A 769 -12.41 -15.77 3.15
CA ALA A 769 -11.06 -15.35 2.78
C ALA A 769 -10.68 -14.01 3.46
N LEU A 770 -11.60 -13.04 3.47
CA LEU A 770 -11.42 -11.73 4.11
C LEU A 770 -11.38 -11.79 5.63
N GLN A 771 -12.24 -12.61 6.23
CA GLN A 771 -12.24 -12.88 7.68
C GLN A 771 -10.90 -13.48 8.11
N LYS A 772 -10.40 -14.47 7.34
CA LYS A 772 -9.07 -15.06 7.56
C LYS A 772 -7.92 -14.05 7.37
N ALA A 773 -8.13 -13.01 6.56
CA ALA A 773 -7.17 -11.92 6.37
C ALA A 773 -7.30 -10.78 7.41
N GLY A 774 -8.38 -10.76 8.21
CA GLY A 774 -8.72 -9.64 9.10
C GLY A 774 -9.04 -8.35 8.32
N LYS A 775 -9.87 -8.44 7.27
CA LYS A 775 -10.11 -7.34 6.31
C LYS A 775 -11.57 -7.03 5.98
N LEU A 776 -12.55 -7.66 6.64
CA LEU A 776 -13.97 -7.34 6.42
C LEU A 776 -14.30 -5.88 6.75
N ASP A 777 -13.67 -5.35 7.79
CA ASP A 777 -13.97 -4.01 8.33
C ASP A 777 -12.99 -2.94 7.79
N ALA A 778 -12.25 -3.27 6.72
CA ALA A 778 -11.38 -2.31 6.03
C ALA A 778 -12.22 -1.31 5.24
N ALA A 779 -12.08 -0.02 5.54
CA ALA A 779 -12.87 1.06 4.96
C ALA A 779 -12.25 1.67 3.68
N TYR A 780 -13.08 1.88 2.66
CA TYR A 780 -12.74 2.43 1.35
C TYR A 780 -13.65 3.63 1.01
N TRP A 781 -13.07 4.69 0.46
CA TRP A 781 -13.83 5.83 -0.09
C TRP A 781 -14.12 5.60 -1.58
N ILE A 782 -15.38 5.64 -2.00
CA ILE A 782 -15.80 5.29 -3.36
C ILE A 782 -16.84 6.31 -3.81
N CYS A 783 -16.53 7.14 -4.80
CA CYS A 783 -17.39 8.29 -5.13
C CYS A 783 -18.84 7.92 -5.47
N ALA A 784 -19.09 6.75 -6.06
CA ALA A 784 -20.43 6.22 -6.33
C ALA A 784 -21.33 6.10 -5.08
N PHE A 785 -20.74 5.91 -3.90
CA PHE A 785 -21.45 5.75 -2.62
C PHE A 785 -21.23 6.93 -1.66
N SER A 786 -20.02 7.49 -1.65
CA SER A 786 -19.58 8.52 -0.70
C SER A 786 -20.05 9.93 -1.07
N VAL A 787 -20.25 10.22 -2.36
CA VAL A 787 -20.83 11.50 -2.82
C VAL A 787 -22.35 11.37 -2.84
N ASN A 788 -23.06 12.43 -2.43
CA ASN A 788 -24.52 12.46 -2.50
C ASN A 788 -24.98 12.55 -3.97
N GLN A 789 -25.40 11.42 -4.54
CA GLN A 789 -25.87 11.36 -5.93
C GLN A 789 -27.17 12.15 -6.14
N HIS A 790 -27.91 12.48 -5.07
CA HIS A 790 -29.12 13.30 -5.13
C HIS A 790 -28.87 14.79 -5.24
N THR A 791 -27.71 15.30 -4.81
CA THR A 791 -27.33 16.71 -5.04
C THR A 791 -26.71 16.93 -6.43
N GLY A 792 -26.43 15.87 -7.18
CA GLY A 792 -25.91 15.97 -8.55
C GLY A 792 -26.86 15.33 -9.55
N ILE A 793 -26.54 14.08 -9.90
CA ILE A 793 -27.02 13.45 -11.14
C ILE A 793 -28.48 13.01 -11.14
N CYS A 794 -29.14 12.83 -9.99
CA CYS A 794 -30.39 12.04 -9.93
C CYS A 794 -31.58 12.61 -10.72
N ALA A 795 -31.62 13.93 -10.99
CA ALA A 795 -32.69 14.58 -11.73
C ALA A 795 -32.68 14.27 -13.24
N THR A 796 -31.53 13.91 -13.80
CA THR A 796 -31.35 13.69 -15.25
C THR A 796 -30.74 12.31 -15.53
N PRO A 797 -31.50 11.21 -15.33
CA PRO A 797 -31.10 9.89 -15.83
C PRO A 797 -31.24 9.82 -17.36
N PRO A 798 -30.45 8.96 -18.02
CA PRO A 798 -30.81 8.50 -19.37
C PRO A 798 -32.08 7.63 -19.29
N ALA A 799 -32.83 7.52 -20.40
CA ALA A 799 -34.09 6.78 -20.42
C ALA A 799 -33.95 5.29 -20.05
N THR A 800 -32.83 4.67 -20.44
CA THR A 800 -32.50 3.28 -20.11
C THR A 800 -31.08 3.14 -19.57
N ASP A 801 -30.83 2.07 -18.83
CA ASP A 801 -29.50 1.63 -18.42
C ASP A 801 -28.77 0.85 -19.53
N SER A 802 -27.52 0.42 -19.28
CA SER A 802 -26.73 -0.28 -20.30
C SER A 802 -27.27 -1.65 -20.71
N THR A 803 -28.26 -2.19 -19.97
CA THR A 803 -28.95 -3.46 -20.26
C THR A 803 -30.30 -3.25 -20.95
N GLY A 804 -30.67 -2.00 -21.23
CA GLY A 804 -31.92 -1.63 -21.90
C GLY A 804 -33.14 -1.49 -20.98
N HIS A 805 -32.97 -1.66 -19.66
CA HIS A 805 -34.06 -1.46 -18.70
C HIS A 805 -34.27 0.03 -18.45
N ALA A 806 -35.53 0.46 -18.35
CA ALA A 806 -35.86 1.86 -18.08
C ALA A 806 -35.31 2.31 -16.72
N ILE A 807 -34.88 3.56 -16.63
CA ILE A 807 -34.46 4.19 -15.35
C ILE A 807 -35.54 5.19 -14.93
N THR A 808 -36.15 4.97 -13.77
CA THR A 808 -37.13 5.89 -13.20
C THR A 808 -36.46 7.21 -12.77
N PRO A 809 -36.94 8.39 -13.21
CA PRO A 809 -36.49 9.67 -12.70
C PRO A 809 -36.69 9.82 -11.19
N CYS A 810 -35.69 10.37 -10.50
CA CYS A 810 -35.77 10.57 -9.06
C CYS A 810 -36.62 11.81 -8.71
N CYS A 811 -37.65 11.62 -7.89
CA CYS A 811 -38.60 12.66 -7.45
C CYS A 811 -38.18 13.41 -6.17
N CYS A 812 -36.93 13.30 -5.72
CA CYS A 812 -36.50 13.87 -4.44
C CYS A 812 -36.44 15.41 -4.43
N ALA A 813 -36.73 16.00 -3.26
CA ALA A 813 -36.68 17.45 -3.06
C ALA A 813 -35.25 18.01 -2.90
N THR A 814 -34.22 17.16 -2.92
CA THR A 814 -32.81 17.58 -2.75
C THR A 814 -32.40 18.59 -3.83
N PRO A 815 -31.93 19.79 -3.46
CA PRO A 815 -31.40 20.76 -4.42
C PRO A 815 -30.20 20.21 -5.21
N LYS A 816 -30.07 20.61 -6.49
CA LYS A 816 -28.97 20.17 -7.35
C LYS A 816 -27.85 21.23 -7.37
N HIS A 817 -26.61 20.79 -7.14
CA HIS A 817 -25.40 21.60 -7.01
C HIS A 817 -24.28 20.99 -7.86
N PHE A 818 -24.31 21.26 -9.16
CA PHE A 818 -23.28 20.79 -10.10
C PHE A 818 -21.96 21.55 -9.91
N ASP A 819 -22.02 22.80 -9.47
CA ASP A 819 -20.91 23.72 -9.24
C ASP A 819 -21.10 24.53 -7.93
N GLY A 820 -20.23 25.52 -7.71
CA GLY A 820 -20.28 26.42 -6.55
C GLY A 820 -19.99 25.76 -5.20
N ASP A 821 -20.11 26.55 -4.13
CA ASP A 821 -19.66 26.14 -2.79
C ASP A 821 -20.53 25.06 -2.12
N LEU A 822 -21.68 24.73 -2.70
CA LEU A 822 -22.56 23.65 -2.24
C LEU A 822 -22.32 22.31 -2.95
N SER A 823 -21.58 22.30 -4.06
CA SER A 823 -21.19 21.05 -4.71
C SER A 823 -20.29 20.21 -3.80
N GLU A 824 -20.46 18.90 -3.79
CA GLU A 824 -19.53 17.98 -3.13
C GLU A 824 -18.34 17.62 -4.04
N MET A 825 -18.44 17.88 -5.35
CA MET A 825 -17.45 17.45 -6.34
C MET A 825 -16.19 18.33 -6.36
N ASN A 826 -16.30 19.61 -5.99
CA ASN A 826 -15.14 20.52 -5.90
C ASN A 826 -14.32 20.34 -4.61
N LYS A 827 -14.93 19.84 -3.52
CA LYS A 827 -14.29 19.53 -2.23
C LYS A 827 -13.34 18.34 -2.26
N PHE A 828 -13.22 17.65 -3.40
CA PHE A 828 -12.47 16.40 -3.48
C PHE A 828 -10.99 16.54 -3.14
N ASP A 829 -10.33 17.61 -3.61
CA ASP A 829 -8.89 17.82 -3.33
C ASP A 829 -8.65 18.10 -1.83
N ASP A 830 -9.53 18.87 -1.18
CA ASP A 830 -9.48 19.19 0.27
C ASP A 830 -9.84 18.00 1.15
N MET A 831 -10.84 17.20 0.76
CA MET A 831 -11.21 15.95 1.45
C MET A 831 -10.04 14.96 1.44
N MET A 832 -9.32 14.85 0.33
CA MET A 832 -8.10 14.04 0.26
C MET A 832 -6.96 14.62 1.12
N ALA A 833 -6.87 15.95 1.28
CA ALA A 833 -5.94 16.59 2.21
C ALA A 833 -6.30 16.32 3.68
N TYR A 834 -7.57 16.49 4.04
CA TYR A 834 -8.11 16.18 5.37
C TYR A 834 -7.83 14.72 5.76
N LEU A 835 -8.17 13.76 4.89
CA LEU A 835 -7.92 12.33 5.14
C LEU A 835 -6.43 12.03 5.39
N LYS A 836 -5.51 12.66 4.67
CA LYS A 836 -4.07 12.51 4.91
C LYS A 836 -3.67 13.00 6.29
N THR A 837 -4.12 14.19 6.69
CA THR A 837 -3.81 14.78 8.00
C THR A 837 -4.42 13.95 9.12
N TYR A 838 -5.69 13.56 8.99
CA TYR A 838 -6.40 12.69 9.93
C TYR A 838 -5.67 11.35 10.12
N LEU A 839 -5.37 10.64 9.03
CA LEU A 839 -4.70 9.33 9.09
C LEU A 839 -3.29 9.42 9.72
N ARG A 840 -2.51 10.45 9.38
CA ARG A 840 -1.20 10.71 10.02
C ARG A 840 -1.34 10.87 11.53
N GLY A 841 -2.29 11.69 11.99
CA GLY A 841 -2.58 11.87 13.42
C GLY A 841 -2.99 10.59 14.15
N HIS A 842 -3.55 9.61 13.44
CA HIS A 842 -3.99 8.32 14.00
C HIS A 842 -2.98 7.17 13.77
N GLY A 843 -1.69 7.46 13.55
CA GLY A 843 -0.66 6.43 13.41
C GLY A 843 -0.78 5.57 12.14
N GLN A 844 -1.52 6.04 11.14
CA GLN A 844 -1.56 5.44 9.80
C GLN A 844 -0.53 6.13 8.91
N ALA A 845 0.28 5.34 8.21
CA ALA A 845 1.41 5.89 7.47
C ALA A 845 0.96 6.85 6.36
N ARG A 846 0.01 6.44 5.51
CA ARG A 846 -0.57 7.26 4.42
C ARG A 846 -1.96 6.79 4.02
N LEU A 847 -2.74 7.71 3.48
CA LEU A 847 -3.88 7.41 2.61
C LEU A 847 -3.39 6.66 1.36
N GLU A 848 -3.84 5.42 1.19
CA GLU A 848 -3.56 4.65 -0.03
C GLU A 848 -4.62 4.91 -1.10
N GLN A 849 -4.35 4.47 -2.33
CA GLN A 849 -5.34 4.47 -3.39
C GLN A 849 -5.45 3.10 -4.07
N VAL A 850 -6.65 2.71 -4.46
CA VAL A 850 -6.90 1.60 -5.38
C VAL A 850 -7.34 2.16 -6.73
N VAL A 851 -6.68 1.74 -7.80
CA VAL A 851 -7.10 2.02 -9.19
C VAL A 851 -7.67 0.74 -9.78
N ALA A 852 -9.00 0.68 -9.89
CA ALA A 852 -9.73 -0.43 -10.46
C ALA A 852 -9.77 -0.30 -11.99
N LEU A 853 -8.79 -0.92 -12.69
CA LEU A 853 -8.74 -0.89 -14.15
C LEU A 853 -9.73 -1.89 -14.75
N GLU A 854 -10.53 -1.41 -15.71
CA GLU A 854 -11.42 -2.24 -16.53
C GLU A 854 -10.63 -3.23 -17.42
N GLN A 855 -11.30 -4.25 -17.97
CA GLN A 855 -10.66 -5.21 -18.89
C GLN A 855 -10.09 -4.55 -20.15
N ASP A 856 -10.69 -3.45 -20.61
CA ASP A 856 -10.29 -2.69 -21.79
C ASP A 856 -9.44 -1.46 -21.46
N PHE A 857 -9.22 -1.15 -20.18
CA PHE A 857 -8.45 0.00 -19.72
C PHE A 857 -8.99 1.38 -20.11
N THR A 858 -10.28 1.52 -20.43
CA THR A 858 -10.93 2.83 -20.68
C THR A 858 -10.76 3.82 -19.53
N LEU A 859 -10.55 3.36 -18.28
CA LEU A 859 -10.20 4.26 -17.18
C LEU A 859 -8.94 5.09 -17.45
N LEU A 860 -7.95 4.54 -18.19
CA LEU A 860 -6.74 5.27 -18.56
C LEU A 860 -7.02 6.41 -19.54
N THR A 861 -8.06 6.30 -20.37
CA THR A 861 -8.45 7.36 -21.31
C THR A 861 -9.26 8.46 -20.66
N ARG A 862 -9.57 8.45 -19.35
CA ARG A 862 -10.36 9.51 -18.71
C ARG A 862 -9.49 10.61 -18.09
N VAL A 863 -9.75 11.87 -18.45
CA VAL A 863 -8.91 13.02 -18.03
C VAL A 863 -8.91 13.24 -16.52
N LEU A 864 -10.03 12.95 -15.84
CA LEU A 864 -10.16 13.12 -14.40
C LEU A 864 -9.18 12.20 -13.65
N TRP A 865 -9.01 10.96 -14.12
CA TRP A 865 -8.02 10.00 -13.59
C TRP A 865 -6.60 10.55 -13.68
N LEU A 866 -6.28 11.26 -14.77
CA LEU A 866 -4.98 11.89 -15.02
C LEU A 866 -4.73 13.10 -14.09
N LYS A 867 -5.75 13.95 -13.84
CA LYS A 867 -5.67 14.97 -12.78
C LYS A 867 -5.35 14.33 -11.44
N THR A 868 -6.10 13.28 -11.08
CA THR A 868 -5.86 12.59 -9.82
C THR A 868 -4.49 11.90 -9.82
N LEU A 869 -3.94 11.44 -10.94
CA LEU A 869 -2.60 10.83 -10.96
C LEU A 869 -1.48 11.88 -10.82
N ARG A 870 -1.69 13.11 -11.34
CA ARG A 870 -0.74 14.23 -11.20
C ARG A 870 -0.51 14.62 -9.74
N SER A 871 -1.55 14.63 -8.90
CA SER A 871 -1.43 14.82 -7.45
C SER A 871 -0.85 13.60 -6.69
N LYS A 872 -0.46 12.52 -7.39
CA LYS A 872 0.02 11.25 -6.83
C LYS A 872 1.44 10.84 -7.25
N LEU A 873 2.29 11.80 -7.58
CA LEU A 873 3.73 11.61 -7.33
C LEU A 873 4.04 11.39 -5.83
N THR A 874 3.07 11.69 -4.95
CA THR A 874 3.16 11.62 -3.48
C THR A 874 2.47 10.39 -2.85
N HIS A 875 1.48 9.76 -3.51
CA HIS A 875 0.59 8.76 -2.86
C HIS A 875 0.87 7.30 -3.28
N PRO A 876 0.81 6.34 -2.35
CA PRO A 876 0.70 4.92 -2.67
C PRO A 876 -0.56 4.64 -3.51
N ALA A 877 -0.44 3.85 -4.58
CA ALA A 877 -1.59 3.56 -5.43
C ALA A 877 -1.47 2.16 -6.06
N ALA A 878 -2.26 1.23 -5.52
CA ALA A 878 -2.36 -0.15 -5.96
C ALA A 878 -3.17 -0.23 -7.26
N LEU A 879 -2.50 -0.68 -8.32
CA LEU A 879 -3.13 -0.91 -9.63
C LEU A 879 -3.74 -2.32 -9.65
N LYS A 880 -5.05 -2.42 -9.85
CA LYS A 880 -5.76 -3.71 -9.91
C LYS A 880 -6.21 -3.97 -11.33
N ILE A 881 -5.79 -5.11 -11.86
CA ILE A 881 -6.00 -5.51 -13.25
C ILE A 881 -6.85 -6.79 -13.24
N HIS A 882 -7.75 -6.94 -14.21
CA HIS A 882 -8.60 -8.13 -14.29
C HIS A 882 -7.76 -9.42 -14.32
N SER A 883 -6.98 -9.64 -15.39
CA SER A 883 -6.17 -10.85 -15.58
C SER A 883 -4.79 -10.57 -16.19
N SER A 884 -3.95 -11.60 -16.29
CA SER A 884 -2.69 -11.51 -17.04
C SER A 884 -2.88 -11.21 -18.53
N ALA A 885 -3.94 -11.71 -19.16
CA ALA A 885 -4.21 -11.42 -20.58
C ALA A 885 -4.58 -9.95 -20.78
N SER A 886 -5.39 -9.40 -19.88
CA SER A 886 -5.72 -7.97 -19.87
C SER A 886 -4.46 -7.11 -19.65
N ARG A 887 -3.55 -7.50 -18.74
CA ARG A 887 -2.27 -6.79 -18.52
C ARG A 887 -1.48 -6.62 -19.83
N ASP A 888 -1.43 -7.65 -20.67
CA ASP A 888 -0.62 -7.60 -21.89
C ASP A 888 -1.24 -6.64 -22.92
N GLN A 889 -2.57 -6.62 -23.04
CA GLN A 889 -3.31 -5.59 -23.82
C GLN A 889 -3.17 -4.16 -23.24
N CYS A 890 -3.00 -4.05 -21.92
CA CYS A 890 -2.76 -2.77 -21.25
C CYS A 890 -1.42 -2.15 -21.66
N LEU A 891 -0.37 -2.96 -21.83
CA LEU A 891 0.96 -2.49 -22.20
C LEU A 891 0.94 -1.76 -23.55
N ASP A 892 0.26 -2.34 -24.55
CA ASP A 892 0.12 -1.71 -25.88
C ASP A 892 -0.64 -0.38 -25.80
N ARG A 893 -1.78 -0.36 -25.07
CA ARG A 893 -2.55 0.88 -24.86
C ARG A 893 -1.74 1.94 -24.10
N LEU A 894 -0.96 1.54 -23.10
CA LEU A 894 -0.13 2.43 -22.30
C LEU A 894 0.98 3.10 -23.10
N VAL A 895 1.65 2.39 -24.01
CA VAL A 895 2.66 3.00 -24.90
C VAL A 895 2.04 4.09 -25.80
N SER A 896 0.75 3.95 -26.13
CA SER A 896 -0.01 4.94 -26.91
C SER A 896 -0.71 6.04 -26.08
N LEU A 897 -0.59 6.01 -24.74
CA LEU A 897 -1.40 6.86 -23.86
C LEU A 897 -1.01 8.34 -23.97
N ASP A 898 -2.00 9.19 -24.29
CA ASP A 898 -1.86 10.64 -24.44
C ASP A 898 -3.04 11.37 -23.79
N VAL A 899 -2.77 12.23 -22.79
CA VAL A 899 -3.77 13.06 -22.10
C VAL A 899 -4.55 13.98 -23.05
N ARG A 900 -3.99 14.38 -24.20
CA ARG A 900 -4.69 15.17 -25.23
C ARG A 900 -5.86 14.38 -25.83
N LYS A 901 -5.75 13.06 -25.89
CA LYS A 901 -6.78 12.14 -26.39
C LYS A 901 -7.75 11.68 -25.30
N ALA A 902 -7.56 12.14 -24.06
CA ALA A 902 -8.43 11.73 -22.96
C ALA A 902 -9.87 12.25 -23.13
N GLU A 903 -10.83 11.44 -22.69
CA GLU A 903 -12.26 11.73 -22.59
C GLU A 903 -12.58 12.38 -21.23
N ALA A 904 -13.57 13.25 -21.22
CA ALA A 904 -14.17 13.83 -20.02
C ALA A 904 -15.69 13.74 -20.14
N SER A 905 -16.42 13.75 -19.02
CA SER A 905 -17.89 13.87 -19.08
C SER A 905 -18.30 15.24 -19.62
N PHE A 906 -17.56 16.30 -19.25
CA PHE A 906 -17.71 17.64 -19.78
C PHE A 906 -16.41 18.09 -20.44
N PRO A 907 -16.43 18.62 -21.69
CA PRO A 907 -15.22 19.11 -22.35
C PRO A 907 -14.43 20.14 -21.55
N ALA A 908 -15.11 21.01 -20.80
CA ALA A 908 -14.50 22.00 -19.91
C ALA A 908 -13.59 21.37 -18.83
N ASP A 909 -13.92 20.19 -18.30
CA ASP A 909 -13.04 19.46 -17.35
C ASP A 909 -11.70 19.09 -18.00
N LYS A 910 -11.74 18.74 -19.30
CA LYS A 910 -10.54 18.38 -20.05
C LYS A 910 -9.64 19.60 -20.25
N GLU A 911 -10.23 20.72 -20.62
CA GLU A 911 -9.50 22.00 -20.78
C GLU A 911 -8.93 22.48 -19.44
N LEU A 912 -9.71 22.40 -18.35
CA LEU A 912 -9.26 22.74 -17.00
C LEU A 912 -8.10 21.86 -16.52
N VAL A 913 -8.09 20.56 -16.86
CA VAL A 913 -6.98 19.67 -16.52
C VAL A 913 -5.77 19.88 -17.42
N LEU A 914 -5.96 20.07 -18.73
CA LEU A 914 -4.89 20.35 -19.68
C LEU A 914 -4.21 21.70 -19.39
N GLY A 915 -4.97 22.75 -19.06
CA GLY A 915 -4.45 24.06 -18.67
C GLY A 915 -3.60 24.02 -17.38
N LYS A 916 -3.81 23.02 -16.52
CA LYS A 916 -2.96 22.75 -15.34
C LYS A 916 -1.68 21.98 -15.67
N ILE A 917 -1.45 21.59 -16.93
CA ILE A 917 -0.28 20.82 -17.40
C ILE A 917 0.58 21.69 -18.32
N THR A 918 1.64 22.27 -17.76
CA THR A 918 2.59 23.15 -18.49
C THR A 918 3.39 22.46 -19.59
N ASP A 919 3.78 21.19 -19.40
CA ASP A 919 4.41 20.35 -20.42
C ASP A 919 3.61 19.04 -20.55
N VAL A 920 2.82 18.96 -21.61
CA VAL A 920 1.93 17.83 -21.89
C VAL A 920 2.69 16.61 -22.39
N ASP A 921 3.77 16.79 -23.16
CA ASP A 921 4.58 15.69 -23.68
C ASP A 921 5.46 15.08 -22.58
N GLY A 922 6.06 15.92 -21.72
CA GLY A 922 6.72 15.48 -20.50
C GLY A 922 5.78 14.74 -19.56
N PHE A 923 4.57 15.29 -19.32
CA PHE A 923 3.55 14.64 -18.49
C PHE A 923 3.15 13.26 -19.04
N ASN A 924 2.89 13.14 -20.34
CA ASN A 924 2.58 11.85 -20.98
C ASN A 924 3.73 10.85 -20.78
N LYS A 925 4.98 11.28 -20.99
CA LYS A 925 6.14 10.40 -20.83
C LYS A 925 6.33 9.93 -19.38
N ASP A 926 6.14 10.80 -18.40
CA ASP A 926 6.23 10.47 -16.98
C ASP A 926 5.09 9.53 -16.55
N LEU A 927 3.87 9.80 -17.01
CA LEU A 927 2.68 8.96 -16.86
C LEU A 927 2.90 7.54 -17.41
N GLN A 928 3.37 7.44 -18.66
CA GLN A 928 3.70 6.17 -19.31
C GLN A 928 4.78 5.43 -18.51
N GLN A 929 5.87 6.09 -18.10
CA GLN A 929 6.92 5.46 -17.29
C GLN A 929 6.45 5.03 -15.90
N LEU A 930 5.54 5.77 -15.26
CA LEU A 930 4.95 5.43 -13.98
C LEU A 930 4.07 4.18 -14.09
N MET A 931 3.24 4.10 -15.13
CA MET A 931 2.38 2.95 -15.41
C MET A 931 3.19 1.73 -15.85
N LEU A 932 4.10 1.88 -16.81
CA LEU A 932 5.02 0.82 -17.23
C LEU A 932 5.84 0.31 -16.04
N HIS A 933 6.35 1.16 -15.15
CA HIS A 933 7.07 0.69 -13.96
C HIS A 933 6.19 -0.10 -12.99
N ARG A 934 4.94 0.34 -12.77
CA ARG A 934 4.02 -0.41 -11.93
C ARG A 934 3.70 -1.76 -12.57
N LEU A 935 3.52 -1.83 -13.90
CA LEU A 935 3.36 -3.07 -14.65
C LEU A 935 4.63 -3.94 -14.71
N GLU A 936 5.82 -3.34 -14.75
CA GLU A 936 7.12 -4.02 -14.62
C GLU A 936 7.25 -4.70 -13.26
N GLY A 937 6.61 -4.17 -12.21
CA GLY A 937 6.44 -4.87 -10.93
C GLY A 937 5.84 -6.27 -11.09
N PHE A 938 4.87 -6.43 -11.99
CA PHE A 938 4.23 -7.70 -12.36
C PHE A 938 5.07 -8.54 -13.34
N LEU A 939 6.16 -8.00 -13.92
CA LEU A 939 7.05 -8.68 -14.89
C LEU A 939 8.42 -9.06 -14.31
N HIS A 940 8.90 -8.35 -13.29
CA HIS A 940 10.29 -8.42 -12.81
C HIS A 940 10.41 -8.94 -11.37
N ALA A 941 9.56 -9.91 -11.02
CA ALA A 941 9.61 -10.58 -9.73
C ALA A 941 10.94 -11.32 -9.42
N GLU A 942 11.84 -11.61 -10.39
CA GLU A 942 13.05 -12.40 -10.07
C GLU A 942 14.45 -12.01 -10.62
N GLN A 943 14.71 -11.36 -11.78
CA GLN A 943 16.06 -11.48 -12.41
C GLN A 943 16.92 -10.26 -12.84
N VAL A 944 16.39 -9.08 -13.17
CA VAL A 944 17.19 -8.10 -13.97
C VAL A 944 18.10 -7.13 -13.16
N LYS A 945 17.85 -6.92 -11.86
CA LYS A 945 18.47 -5.81 -11.09
C LYS A 945 19.97 -5.92 -10.83
N THR A 946 20.60 -7.09 -10.98
CA THR A 946 21.98 -7.33 -10.51
C THR A 946 23.06 -6.70 -11.39
N PHE A 947 22.82 -6.57 -12.70
CA PHE A 947 23.87 -6.15 -13.66
C PHE A 947 24.10 -4.64 -13.67
N ALA A 948 23.03 -3.83 -13.64
CA ALA A 948 23.15 -2.36 -13.67
C ALA A 948 23.85 -1.82 -12.41
N THR A 949 23.60 -2.39 -11.23
CA THR A 949 24.32 -2.02 -10.00
C THR A 949 25.81 -2.40 -10.05
N LEU A 950 26.14 -3.51 -10.72
CA LEU A 950 27.52 -3.93 -10.95
C LEU A 950 28.27 -2.95 -11.87
N LEU A 951 27.59 -2.45 -12.90
CA LEU A 951 28.15 -1.45 -13.81
C LEU A 951 28.40 -0.11 -13.13
N ASP A 952 27.44 0.38 -12.33
CA ASP A 952 27.60 1.61 -11.52
C ASP A 952 28.80 1.50 -10.55
N GLU A 953 28.96 0.36 -9.85
CA GLU A 953 30.11 0.13 -8.96
C GLU A 953 31.44 0.04 -9.72
N VAL A 954 31.48 -0.61 -10.89
CA VAL A 954 32.69 -0.67 -11.72
C VAL A 954 33.07 0.72 -12.25
N VAL A 955 32.11 1.54 -12.68
CA VAL A 955 32.37 2.92 -13.11
C VAL A 955 32.87 3.78 -11.94
N LEU A 956 32.28 3.67 -10.75
CA LEU A 956 32.79 4.34 -9.55
C LEU A 956 34.20 3.86 -9.16
N ALA A 957 34.50 2.57 -9.31
CA ALA A 957 35.83 2.03 -9.06
C ALA A 957 36.86 2.54 -10.07
N VAL A 958 36.52 2.61 -11.36
CA VAL A 958 37.37 3.18 -12.41
C VAL A 958 37.60 4.68 -12.20
N ILE A 959 36.56 5.45 -11.86
CA ILE A 959 36.70 6.87 -11.51
C ILE A 959 37.59 7.03 -10.26
N SER A 960 37.47 6.18 -9.24
CA SER A 960 38.33 6.17 -8.03
C SER A 960 39.72 5.54 -8.23
N VAL A 961 40.09 5.27 -9.47
CA VAL A 961 41.43 4.84 -9.93
C VAL A 961 42.00 5.87 -10.92
N ALA A 962 41.14 6.63 -11.62
CA ALA A 962 41.51 7.74 -12.48
C ALA A 962 41.72 9.07 -11.71
N ILE A 963 41.10 9.20 -10.53
CA ILE A 963 41.36 10.23 -9.51
C ILE A 963 42.31 9.67 -8.45
#